data_AF-T0RCQ5-F1
#
_entry.id   AF-T0RCQ5-F1
#
_cell.length_a   1.000
_cell.length_b   1.000
_cell.length_c   1.000
_cell.angle_alpha   90.00
_cell.angle_beta   90.00
_cell.angle_gamma   90.00
#
_symmetry.space_group_name_H-M   'P 1'
#
loop_
_entity.id
_entity.type
_entity.pdbx_description
1 polymer ?
#
loop_
_entity_poly.entity_id
_entity_poly.type
_entity_poly.pdbx_seq_one_letter_code
_entity_poly.pdbx_strand_id
1 'polypeptide(L)'
;MREKIKSLTALCLLAMLSLQGCIGGGVSAKRTLSQAGTTDSGQGGSGNSGGNNTTPTDDNDLSDGTTTILKVDVTNMFDPFTGTLKSKVTIPKNYDGPMYISGLNITSLRSNQVYVRFKFGRELTVVDVPAVIGRASGITPQTTIDVVTLDMSSRPFQNVRINKYDLFDYNDYLAGSGLADGERVTSPYDGDLYCRGLLLEHDPTFEGNSITNPTCDAAGETCLYAYAKIEDQTFMFDDVVNGTSTKVSNRPKYPQINVNASKTYANDDFDNIVQKCLPDTNSSSVFNAVLRTNYSGTVAMTDALNPAIVPWATGVNITGDNYYLSGPYKTPGVETEPSSKIEYTDWEIKGDAVFSGKGVFNDTMLTVAGVKKIRGGFDANLYPRFSKVKFNENVNYIGSSDPFSLKSILSVGTSGVTDFMYGCNARTLDYSSLTLESISSCNVTATISLIEKDSSGEVTNTLAENIGLKLQIVRDSNIDFNDNETVYTSLRSCDSNRVCGKDECCFNNKCWSTDIVAQCFDDDDAIGGQLGTGLSCQNDLECASLCCNESTGTCAEHYNEGQANAVLCGKAVGQSCVTSQYCAQVNVNVWKKVKTVLVDGTVSCRLEQFNERRFAECDGTCRQPETPTKPEFDPANPDCEGAIEPPISN
;
A
#
# COMPACT_ATOMS: atom_id res chain seq x y z
N MET A 1 -69.79 -5.88 8.70
CA MET A 1 -69.87 -5.53 7.26
C MET A 1 -68.68 -4.65 6.88
N ARG A 2 -67.50 -5.23 6.69
CA ARG A 2 -66.29 -4.57 6.16
C ARG A 2 -65.36 -5.64 5.62
N GLU A 3 -65.43 -5.93 4.33
CA GLU A 3 -64.39 -6.63 3.58
C GLU A 3 -64.55 -6.30 2.08
N LYS A 4 -63.76 -5.35 1.58
CA LYS A 4 -63.43 -5.21 0.14
C LYS A 4 -62.20 -4.31 -0.02
N ILE A 5 -61.00 -4.78 0.36
CA ILE A 5 -59.71 -4.31 -0.21
C ILE A 5 -58.72 -5.49 -0.17
N LYS A 6 -58.84 -6.40 -1.15
CA LYS A 6 -57.81 -7.39 -1.51
C LYS A 6 -57.94 -7.68 -3.01
N SER A 7 -57.50 -6.75 -3.86
CA SER A 7 -57.33 -6.98 -5.30
C SER A 7 -56.50 -5.87 -5.96
N LEU A 8 -55.34 -5.53 -5.39
CA LEU A 8 -54.42 -4.55 -6.00
C LEU A 8 -52.93 -4.96 -5.94
N THR A 9 -52.62 -6.21 -5.63
CA THR A 9 -51.23 -6.69 -5.42
C THR A 9 -50.77 -7.75 -6.43
N ALA A 10 -51.52 -8.03 -7.48
CA ALA A 10 -51.19 -9.08 -8.46
C ALA A 10 -50.89 -8.57 -9.88
N LEU A 11 -50.95 -7.25 -10.14
CA LEU A 11 -50.76 -6.69 -11.49
C LEU A 11 -49.49 -5.84 -11.67
N CYS A 12 -48.66 -5.67 -10.63
CA CYS A 12 -47.39 -4.93 -10.70
C CYS A 12 -46.14 -5.82 -10.79
N LEU A 13 -46.28 -7.15 -10.75
CA LEU A 13 -45.15 -8.08 -10.76
C LEU A 13 -44.80 -8.67 -12.14
N LEU A 14 -45.48 -8.26 -13.22
CA LEU A 14 -45.26 -8.82 -14.56
C LEU A 14 -44.75 -7.80 -15.61
N ALA A 15 -44.35 -6.60 -15.19
CA ALA A 15 -43.92 -5.52 -16.09
C ALA A 15 -42.49 -5.02 -15.82
N MET A 16 -41.62 -5.82 -15.18
CA MET A 16 -40.19 -5.52 -14.99
C MET A 16 -39.23 -6.57 -15.59
N LEU A 17 -39.70 -7.39 -16.53
CA LEU A 17 -38.82 -8.23 -17.37
C LEU A 17 -38.91 -7.76 -18.84
N SER A 18 -38.17 -6.71 -19.18
CA SER A 18 -37.65 -6.48 -20.53
C SER A 18 -36.77 -5.23 -20.52
N LEU A 19 -35.45 -5.44 -20.41
CA LEU A 19 -34.34 -4.68 -21.00
C LEU A 19 -33.04 -5.07 -20.25
N GLN A 20 -32.51 -6.26 -20.57
CA GLN A 20 -31.11 -6.59 -20.32
C GLN A 20 -30.34 -6.35 -21.62
N GLY A 21 -29.59 -5.26 -21.67
CA GLY A 21 -28.48 -5.07 -22.60
C GLY A 21 -27.29 -5.91 -22.12
N CYS A 22 -26.71 -6.68 -23.03
CA CYS A 22 -25.51 -7.48 -22.79
C CYS A 22 -24.26 -6.59 -22.88
N ILE A 23 -23.51 -6.45 -21.80
CA ILE A 23 -22.05 -6.22 -21.83
C ILE A 23 -21.44 -7.22 -20.85
N GLY A 24 -20.61 -8.12 -21.38
CA GLY A 24 -20.13 -9.31 -20.68
C GLY A 24 -18.92 -9.05 -19.78
N GLY A 25 -19.05 -9.47 -18.52
CA GLY A 25 -17.91 -9.82 -17.67
C GLY A 25 -17.57 -11.30 -17.84
N GLY A 26 -16.35 -11.59 -18.30
CA GLY A 26 -15.87 -12.96 -18.50
C GLY A 26 -15.40 -13.58 -17.20
N VAL A 27 -16.15 -14.53 -16.66
CA VAL A 27 -15.66 -15.51 -15.68
C VAL A 27 -15.44 -16.83 -16.40
N SER A 28 -14.21 -17.34 -16.32
CA SER A 28 -13.73 -18.53 -17.00
C SER A 28 -14.42 -19.80 -16.47
N ALA A 29 -15.33 -20.38 -17.26
CA ALA A 29 -15.85 -21.71 -17.03
C ALA A 29 -15.29 -22.68 -18.09
N LYS A 30 -14.42 -23.60 -17.66
CA LYS A 30 -13.93 -24.75 -18.44
C LYS A 30 -15.09 -25.46 -19.14
N ARG A 31 -15.04 -25.58 -20.47
CA ARG A 31 -15.81 -26.59 -21.20
C ARG A 31 -14.93 -27.45 -22.09
N THR A 32 -15.08 -28.73 -21.82
CA THR A 32 -14.56 -29.92 -22.49
C THR A 32 -14.97 -29.92 -23.96
N LEU A 33 -13.99 -30.16 -24.83
CA LEU A 33 -14.14 -30.29 -26.27
C LEU A 33 -14.66 -31.71 -26.59
N SER A 34 -15.81 -31.83 -27.26
CA SER A 34 -16.21 -33.07 -27.94
C SER A 34 -16.50 -32.77 -29.40
N GLN A 35 -15.67 -33.39 -30.23
CA GLN A 35 -15.57 -33.41 -31.68
C GLN A 35 -16.80 -34.09 -32.33
N ALA A 36 -17.33 -33.53 -33.42
CA ALA A 36 -17.90 -34.28 -34.55
C ALA A 36 -18.16 -33.31 -35.72
N GLY A 37 -17.63 -33.66 -36.89
CA GLY A 37 -17.69 -32.84 -38.10
C GLY A 37 -18.72 -33.31 -39.13
N THR A 38 -18.67 -32.57 -40.25
CA THR A 38 -19.00 -32.90 -41.65
C THR A 38 -20.45 -32.99 -42.15
N THR A 39 -20.71 -32.13 -43.18
CA THR A 39 -21.51 -32.31 -44.43
C THR A 39 -23.03 -32.49 -44.28
N ASP A 40 -23.94 -31.94 -45.10
CA ASP A 40 -23.96 -31.71 -46.54
C ASP A 40 -25.24 -30.89 -46.93
N SER A 41 -25.20 -30.30 -48.13
CA SER A 41 -26.29 -30.09 -49.11
C SER A 41 -27.52 -29.20 -48.85
N GLY A 42 -27.74 -28.25 -49.79
CA GLY A 42 -28.95 -28.24 -50.63
C GLY A 42 -29.91 -27.02 -50.59
N GLN A 43 -29.95 -26.29 -51.73
CA GLN A 43 -31.14 -25.67 -52.43
C GLN A 43 -32.13 -24.77 -51.63
N GLY A 44 -32.64 -23.63 -52.11
CA GLY A 44 -32.66 -22.91 -53.40
C GLY A 44 -33.88 -21.94 -53.42
N GLY A 45 -33.81 -20.87 -54.24
CA GLY A 45 -34.95 -19.98 -54.61
C GLY A 45 -34.87 -18.55 -54.04
N SER A 46 -34.42 -17.53 -54.78
CA SER A 46 -35.02 -16.78 -55.92
C SER A 46 -35.87 -15.56 -55.49
N GLY A 47 -35.45 -14.35 -55.89
CA GLY A 47 -36.21 -13.11 -55.66
C GLY A 47 -35.53 -11.77 -56.01
N ASN A 48 -35.13 -11.60 -57.28
CA ASN A 48 -35.01 -10.38 -58.11
C ASN A 48 -34.70 -8.94 -57.57
N SER A 49 -33.74 -8.34 -58.29
CA SER A 49 -33.74 -7.01 -58.96
C SER A 49 -33.06 -5.79 -58.31
N GLY A 50 -32.06 -5.26 -59.02
CA GLY A 50 -31.71 -3.83 -59.02
C GLY A 50 -30.23 -3.50 -59.18
N GLY A 51 -29.62 -3.77 -60.33
CA GLY A 51 -28.25 -3.37 -60.65
C GLY A 51 -28.16 -1.96 -61.25
N ASN A 52 -27.02 -1.30 -61.05
CA ASN A 52 -26.47 -0.34 -62.00
C ASN A 52 -24.93 -0.37 -61.95
N ASN A 53 -24.33 -0.62 -63.11
CA ASN A 53 -22.90 -0.59 -63.41
C ASN A 53 -22.35 0.85 -63.30
N THR A 54 -21.13 1.00 -62.78
CA THR A 54 -20.21 2.05 -63.24
C THR A 54 -18.81 1.46 -63.45
N THR A 55 -18.27 1.78 -64.63
CA THR A 55 -16.97 1.42 -65.20
C THR A 55 -15.79 2.08 -64.46
N PRO A 56 -14.58 1.50 -64.52
CA PRO A 56 -13.39 2.08 -63.92
C PRO A 56 -12.91 3.26 -64.78
N THR A 57 -12.67 4.40 -64.13
CA THR A 57 -12.04 5.57 -64.77
C THR A 57 -10.62 5.63 -64.23
N ASP A 58 -9.65 5.48 -65.13
CA ASP A 58 -8.24 5.76 -64.90
C ASP A 58 -8.10 7.27 -64.65
N ASP A 59 -7.78 7.66 -63.43
CA ASP A 59 -7.12 8.92 -63.15
C ASP A 59 -5.83 8.63 -62.39
N ASN A 60 -4.73 8.78 -63.13
CA ASN A 60 -3.40 8.97 -62.58
C ASN A 60 -3.40 10.28 -61.78
N ASP A 61 -3.52 10.19 -60.47
CA ASP A 61 -3.06 11.25 -59.58
C ASP A 61 -2.07 10.69 -58.55
N LEU A 62 -0.81 10.68 -58.99
CA LEU A 62 0.37 10.56 -58.13
C LEU A 62 0.58 11.93 -57.47
N SER A 63 0.16 12.08 -56.22
CA SER A 63 0.90 12.73 -55.11
C SER A 63 -0.02 13.30 -54.04
N ASP A 64 -0.43 12.47 -53.09
CA ASP A 64 -0.38 12.90 -51.69
C ASP A 64 -0.18 11.66 -50.80
N GLY A 65 1.08 11.45 -50.40
CA GLY A 65 1.43 10.48 -49.38
C GLY A 65 1.05 11.01 -48.01
N THR A 66 -0.22 11.29 -47.78
CA THR A 66 -0.74 11.39 -46.42
C THR A 66 -0.88 9.97 -45.89
N THR A 67 0.19 9.47 -45.26
CA THR A 67 0.08 8.35 -44.32
C THR A 67 -1.01 8.73 -43.31
N THR A 68 -2.20 8.16 -43.48
CA THR A 68 -3.23 8.16 -42.46
C THR A 68 -2.66 7.40 -41.27
N ILE A 69 -2.11 8.14 -40.30
CA ILE A 69 -1.71 7.57 -39.03
C ILE A 69 -3.01 7.07 -38.40
N LEU A 70 -3.20 5.75 -38.39
CA LEU A 70 -4.27 5.12 -37.64
C LEU A 70 -4.16 5.59 -36.18
N LYS A 71 -5.25 6.15 -35.65
CA LYS A 71 -5.28 6.70 -34.28
C LYS A 71 -4.74 5.67 -33.29
N VAL A 72 -3.72 6.04 -32.54
CA VAL A 72 -3.15 5.21 -31.48
C VAL A 72 -4.05 5.29 -30.27
N ASP A 73 -4.22 4.17 -29.58
CA ASP A 73 -4.99 4.11 -28.33
C ASP A 73 -4.31 3.17 -27.33
N VAL A 74 -4.41 3.48 -26.05
CA VAL A 74 -3.91 2.65 -24.94
C VAL A 74 -5.09 2.10 -24.18
N THR A 75 -5.11 0.79 -23.91
CA THR A 75 -6.33 0.12 -23.44
C THR A 75 -6.14 -0.67 -22.15
N ASN A 76 -4.98 -1.33 -21.96
CA ASN A 76 -4.72 -2.14 -20.78
C ASN A 76 -3.26 -2.07 -20.37
N MET A 77 -2.97 -2.36 -19.11
CA MET A 77 -1.62 -2.51 -18.56
C MET A 77 -1.41 -3.95 -18.12
N PHE A 78 -0.17 -4.42 -18.21
CA PHE A 78 0.21 -5.66 -17.52
C PHE A 78 0.43 -5.38 -16.03
N ASP A 79 -0.27 -6.13 -15.20
CA ASP A 79 -0.01 -6.18 -13.78
C ASP A 79 1.26 -7.00 -13.52
N PRO A 80 2.32 -6.40 -12.97
CA PRO A 80 3.61 -7.07 -12.78
C PRO A 80 3.56 -8.21 -11.75
N PHE A 81 2.58 -8.21 -10.85
CA PHE A 81 2.46 -9.24 -9.80
C PHE A 81 1.62 -10.43 -10.24
N THR A 82 0.61 -10.21 -11.08
CA THR A 82 -0.27 -11.29 -11.57
C THR A 82 0.06 -11.75 -12.99
N GLY A 83 0.82 -10.96 -13.75
CA GLY A 83 1.11 -11.20 -15.17
C GLY A 83 -0.10 -11.06 -16.09
N THR A 84 -1.21 -10.49 -15.61
CA THR A 84 -2.46 -10.36 -16.36
C THR A 84 -2.69 -8.95 -16.88
N LEU A 85 -3.46 -8.83 -17.98
CA LEU A 85 -3.86 -7.53 -18.52
C LEU A 85 -5.06 -6.97 -17.73
N LYS A 86 -4.91 -5.74 -17.23
CA LYS A 86 -5.94 -5.03 -16.46
C LYS A 86 -6.07 -3.57 -16.90
N SER A 87 -7.28 -3.02 -16.78
CA SER A 87 -7.52 -1.57 -16.93
C SER A 87 -7.11 -0.78 -15.68
N LYS A 88 -6.97 -1.44 -14.54
CA LYS A 88 -6.44 -0.91 -13.28
C LYS A 88 -5.28 -1.76 -12.78
N VAL A 89 -4.16 -1.13 -12.47
CA VAL A 89 -2.99 -1.79 -11.86
C VAL A 89 -2.56 -0.99 -10.64
N THR A 90 -2.20 -1.68 -9.56
CA THR A 90 -1.63 -1.07 -8.35
C THR A 90 -0.17 -1.50 -8.19
N ILE A 91 0.73 -0.56 -8.00
CA ILE A 91 2.17 -0.81 -7.75
C ILE A 91 2.66 0.05 -6.57
N PRO A 92 3.75 -0.32 -5.88
CA PRO A 92 4.34 0.57 -4.89
C PRO A 92 5.09 1.71 -5.61
N LYS A 93 5.17 2.90 -4.99
CA LYS A 93 5.79 4.07 -5.63
C LYS A 93 7.30 3.92 -5.89
N ASN A 94 7.98 2.99 -5.20
CA ASN A 94 9.37 2.59 -5.44
C ASN A 94 9.56 1.46 -6.46
N TYR A 95 8.52 1.04 -7.19
CA TYR A 95 8.62 -0.02 -8.20
C TYR A 95 9.71 0.28 -9.24
N ASP A 96 10.62 -0.66 -9.44
CA ASP A 96 11.78 -0.53 -10.34
C ASP A 96 11.84 -1.58 -11.47
N GLY A 97 10.81 -2.42 -11.59
CA GLY A 97 10.69 -3.42 -12.65
C GLY A 97 10.15 -2.86 -13.98
N PRO A 98 10.18 -3.64 -15.07
CA PRO A 98 9.57 -3.22 -16.33
C PRO A 98 8.05 -3.08 -16.19
N MET A 99 7.46 -2.12 -16.89
CA MET A 99 6.01 -1.97 -17.00
C MET A 99 5.59 -1.98 -18.46
N TYR A 100 4.45 -2.61 -18.76
CA TYR A 100 3.97 -2.76 -20.14
C TYR A 100 2.55 -2.21 -20.28
N ILE A 101 2.34 -1.37 -21.29
CA ILE A 101 1.04 -0.84 -21.68
C ILE A 101 0.71 -1.37 -23.07
N SER A 102 -0.45 -2.01 -23.20
CA SER A 102 -0.99 -2.52 -24.45
C SER A 102 -2.01 -1.55 -25.04
N GLY A 103 -2.19 -1.62 -26.35
CA GLY A 103 -3.04 -0.69 -27.07
C GLY A 103 -3.27 -1.07 -28.53
N LEU A 104 -4.00 -0.21 -29.23
CA LEU A 104 -4.27 -0.35 -30.65
C LEU A 104 -3.31 0.53 -31.45
N ASN A 105 -2.89 0.03 -32.63
CA ASN A 105 -2.01 0.74 -33.57
C ASN A 105 -0.65 1.21 -33.00
N ILE A 106 -0.20 0.60 -31.88
CA ILE A 106 1.07 0.91 -31.21
C ILE A 106 2.29 0.71 -32.14
N THR A 107 2.20 -0.22 -33.09
CA THR A 107 3.25 -0.48 -34.08
C THR A 107 3.61 0.71 -34.95
N SER A 108 2.69 1.66 -35.14
CA SER A 108 2.94 2.87 -35.93
C SER A 108 3.99 3.79 -35.28
N LEU A 109 4.26 3.61 -33.98
CA LEU A 109 5.14 4.48 -33.19
C LEU A 109 6.62 4.05 -33.15
N ARG A 110 7.01 2.97 -33.85
CA ARG A 110 8.36 2.39 -33.76
C ARG A 110 9.50 3.32 -34.18
N SER A 111 9.23 4.34 -34.98
CA SER A 111 10.23 5.31 -35.45
C SER A 111 10.42 6.52 -34.54
N ASN A 112 9.60 6.66 -33.49
CA ASN A 112 9.51 7.89 -32.72
C ASN A 112 10.00 7.68 -31.29
N GLN A 113 10.56 8.74 -30.69
CA GLN A 113 10.87 8.74 -29.26
C GLN A 113 9.59 9.05 -28.49
N VAL A 114 9.01 8.02 -27.88
CA VAL A 114 7.74 8.12 -27.17
C VAL A 114 7.96 8.15 -25.67
N TYR A 115 7.14 8.94 -24.98
CA TYR A 115 7.05 8.93 -23.52
C TYR A 115 5.63 8.57 -23.12
N VAL A 116 5.49 7.92 -21.97
CA VAL A 116 4.20 7.79 -21.30
C VAL A 116 4.11 8.87 -20.23
N ARG A 117 3.11 9.73 -20.38
CA ARG A 117 2.77 10.77 -19.43
C ARG A 117 1.68 10.26 -18.49
N PHE A 118 1.98 10.26 -17.21
CA PHE A 118 1.03 9.99 -16.14
C PHE A 118 0.65 11.31 -15.47
N LYS A 119 -0.65 11.61 -15.36
CA LYS A 119 -1.16 12.73 -14.55
C LYS A 119 -1.77 12.16 -13.29
N PHE A 120 -1.16 12.38 -12.14
CA PHE A 120 -1.60 11.82 -10.85
C PHE A 120 -2.49 12.77 -10.06
N GLY A 121 -3.57 12.21 -9.53
CA GLY A 121 -4.46 12.85 -8.57
C GLY A 121 -5.24 14.03 -9.14
N ARG A 122 -5.97 14.69 -8.24
CA ARG A 122 -6.71 15.93 -8.47
C ARG A 122 -5.79 17.09 -8.86
N GLU A 123 -4.55 17.05 -8.39
CA GLU A 123 -3.56 18.08 -8.74
C GLU A 123 -2.91 17.88 -10.11
N LEU A 124 -3.21 16.76 -10.80
CA LEU A 124 -2.68 16.45 -12.12
C LEU A 124 -1.14 16.49 -12.17
N THR A 125 -0.48 15.98 -11.12
CA THR A 125 0.98 15.95 -11.04
C THR A 125 1.53 15.10 -12.19
N VAL A 126 2.35 15.71 -13.03
CA VAL A 126 2.86 15.08 -14.26
C VAL A 126 4.13 14.29 -13.98
N VAL A 127 4.17 13.04 -14.41
CA VAL A 127 5.39 12.22 -14.48
C VAL A 127 5.50 11.66 -15.89
N ASP A 128 6.60 11.96 -16.56
CA ASP A 128 6.88 11.44 -17.90
C ASP A 128 7.95 10.37 -17.83
N VAL A 129 7.64 9.19 -18.35
CA VAL A 129 8.53 8.04 -18.35
C VAL A 129 8.91 7.71 -19.79
N PRO A 130 10.21 7.61 -20.12
CA PRO A 130 10.65 7.18 -21.44
C PRO A 130 10.11 5.79 -21.76
N ALA A 131 9.71 5.58 -23.01
CA ALA A 131 9.15 4.31 -23.42
C ALA A 131 9.70 3.82 -24.77
N VAL A 132 9.67 2.51 -24.93
CA VAL A 132 10.12 1.82 -26.14
C VAL A 132 9.01 0.89 -26.63
N ILE A 133 8.81 0.83 -27.95
CA ILE A 133 7.84 -0.08 -28.55
C ILE A 133 8.46 -1.47 -28.64
N GLY A 134 7.90 -2.42 -27.88
CA GLY A 134 8.34 -3.80 -27.81
C GLY A 134 7.25 -4.79 -28.19
N ARG A 135 7.54 -6.09 -27.99
CA ARG A 135 6.57 -7.18 -28.10
C ARG A 135 6.52 -7.96 -26.80
N ALA A 136 5.32 -8.28 -26.34
CA ALA A 136 5.09 -9.14 -25.19
C ALA A 136 4.21 -10.33 -25.56
N SER A 137 4.28 -11.39 -24.76
CA SER A 137 3.33 -12.50 -24.85
C SER A 137 1.92 -11.98 -24.54
N GLY A 138 0.97 -12.30 -25.40
CA GLY A 138 -0.44 -11.98 -25.20
C GLY A 138 -1.11 -12.88 -24.17
N ILE A 139 -2.42 -12.68 -23.97
CA ILE A 139 -3.25 -13.43 -23.00
C ILE A 139 -3.19 -14.96 -23.25
N THR A 140 -2.94 -15.37 -24.50
CA THR A 140 -2.57 -16.76 -24.81
C THR A 140 -1.08 -16.83 -25.17
N PRO A 141 -0.31 -17.82 -24.69
CA PRO A 141 1.13 -17.94 -24.93
C PRO A 141 1.55 -17.97 -26.42
N GLN A 142 0.60 -18.19 -27.32
CA GLN A 142 0.81 -18.27 -28.77
C GLN A 142 0.58 -16.95 -29.52
N THR A 143 0.06 -15.92 -28.85
CA THR A 143 -0.15 -14.59 -29.45
C THR A 143 0.94 -13.65 -28.96
N THR A 144 1.53 -12.87 -29.86
CA THR A 144 2.42 -11.76 -29.48
C THR A 144 1.66 -10.46 -29.74
N ILE A 145 1.69 -9.55 -28.77
CA ILE A 145 1.08 -8.23 -28.88
C ILE A 145 2.18 -7.17 -28.82
N ASP A 146 2.03 -6.10 -29.60
CA ASP A 146 2.91 -4.95 -29.49
C ASP A 146 2.52 -4.13 -28.27
N VAL A 147 3.53 -3.74 -27.49
CA VAL A 147 3.36 -3.05 -26.20
C VAL A 147 4.31 -1.87 -26.11
N VAL A 148 3.87 -0.85 -25.38
CA VAL A 148 4.72 0.22 -24.90
C VAL A 148 5.39 -0.28 -23.62
N THR A 149 6.72 -0.40 -23.65
CA THR A 149 7.53 -0.86 -22.53
C THR A 149 8.14 0.35 -21.85
N LEU A 150 7.97 0.45 -20.54
CA LEU A 150 8.53 1.48 -19.68
C LEU A 150 9.61 0.86 -18.80
N ASP A 151 10.76 1.53 -18.74
CA ASP A 151 11.81 1.20 -17.79
C ASP A 151 11.60 2.00 -16.50
N MET A 152 11.26 1.30 -15.42
CA MET A 152 11.02 1.91 -14.12
C MET A 152 12.25 1.89 -13.22
N SER A 153 13.42 1.43 -13.69
CA SER A 153 14.64 1.32 -12.88
C SER A 153 15.06 2.63 -12.19
N SER A 154 14.70 3.78 -12.78
CA SER A 154 14.90 5.12 -12.21
C SER A 154 13.92 5.49 -11.07
N ARG A 155 12.95 4.61 -10.76
CA ARG A 155 11.86 4.80 -9.80
C ARG A 155 11.13 6.14 -10.00
N PRO A 156 10.55 6.38 -11.20
CA PRO A 156 10.00 7.68 -11.55
C PRO A 156 8.83 8.12 -10.65
N PHE A 157 8.21 7.20 -9.92
CA PHE A 157 7.09 7.51 -9.01
C PHE A 157 7.51 7.71 -7.55
N GLN A 158 8.77 7.50 -7.19
CA GLN A 158 9.27 7.53 -5.81
C GLN A 158 8.88 8.81 -5.04
N ASN A 159 8.88 9.94 -5.76
CA ASN A 159 8.62 11.27 -5.21
C ASN A 159 7.18 11.73 -5.41
N VAL A 160 6.31 10.91 -6.03
CA VAL A 160 4.89 11.26 -6.15
C VAL A 160 4.27 11.21 -4.76
N ARG A 161 3.65 12.31 -4.36
CA ARG A 161 3.01 12.43 -3.06
C ARG A 161 1.74 11.58 -3.01
N ILE A 162 1.69 10.61 -2.09
CA ILE A 162 0.55 9.69 -1.92
C ILE A 162 -0.24 9.90 -0.61
N ASN A 163 0.26 10.72 0.32
CA ASN A 163 -0.45 10.97 1.58
C ASN A 163 -1.72 11.84 1.44
N LYS A 164 -1.99 12.36 0.24
CA LYS A 164 -3.17 13.21 -0.04
C LYS A 164 -4.45 12.43 -0.30
N TYR A 165 -4.38 11.14 -0.57
CA TYR A 165 -5.52 10.30 -0.90
C TYR A 165 -5.42 8.97 -0.16
N ASP A 166 -6.55 8.29 -0.04
CA ASP A 166 -6.61 7.00 0.65
C ASP A 166 -7.34 5.95 -0.19
N LEU A 167 -6.95 4.70 0.03
CA LEU A 167 -7.55 3.50 -0.53
C LEU A 167 -8.85 3.18 0.18
N PHE A 168 -9.85 2.83 -0.61
CA PHE A 168 -11.14 2.34 -0.13
C PHE A 168 -11.40 0.95 -0.67
N ASP A 169 -11.89 0.09 0.21
CA ASP A 169 -12.19 -1.31 -0.01
C ASP A 169 -13.68 -1.51 -0.29
N TYR A 170 -13.98 -1.83 -1.55
CA TYR A 170 -15.35 -2.03 -2.04
C TYR A 170 -15.68 -3.49 -2.34
N ASN A 171 -14.88 -4.44 -1.84
CA ASN A 171 -15.15 -5.85 -1.97
C ASN A 171 -16.51 -6.22 -1.35
N ASP A 172 -17.23 -7.14 -2.01
CA ASP A 172 -18.48 -7.68 -1.47
C ASP A 172 -18.21 -8.88 -0.55
N TYR A 173 -18.37 -8.61 0.73
CA TYR A 173 -18.02 -9.50 1.81
C TYR A 173 -19.20 -10.30 2.39
N LEU A 174 -20.39 -10.19 1.79
CA LEU A 174 -21.61 -10.87 2.24
C LEU A 174 -21.54 -12.38 1.96
N ALA A 175 -22.10 -13.17 2.89
CA ALA A 175 -22.15 -14.63 2.76
C ALA A 175 -22.92 -15.04 1.48
N GLY A 176 -22.27 -15.81 0.60
CA GLY A 176 -22.83 -16.26 -0.67
C GLY A 176 -22.30 -15.53 -1.91
N SER A 177 -21.42 -14.53 -1.75
CA SER A 177 -20.76 -13.81 -2.87
C SER A 177 -19.66 -14.61 -3.59
N GLY A 178 -19.38 -15.84 -3.16
CA GLY A 178 -18.35 -16.70 -3.78
C GLY A 178 -16.93 -16.42 -3.30
N LEU A 179 -16.72 -15.43 -2.43
CA LEU A 179 -15.52 -15.38 -1.59
C LEU A 179 -15.64 -16.50 -0.56
N ALA A 180 -14.67 -17.42 -0.55
CA ALA A 180 -14.57 -18.39 0.53
C ALA A 180 -14.51 -17.63 1.85
N ASP A 181 -15.27 -18.11 2.83
CA ASP A 181 -15.25 -17.64 4.21
C ASP A 181 -13.78 -17.62 4.68
N GLY A 182 -13.10 -16.46 4.64
CA GLY A 182 -11.70 -16.39 5.10
C GLY A 182 -10.75 -15.39 4.45
N GLU A 183 -10.87 -15.00 3.18
CA GLU A 183 -9.86 -14.14 2.54
C GLU A 183 -10.38 -12.72 2.32
N ARG A 184 -10.34 -11.93 3.41
CA ARG A 184 -10.52 -10.46 3.36
C ARG A 184 -9.27 -9.80 2.81
N VAL A 185 -9.41 -8.60 2.24
CA VAL A 185 -8.28 -7.88 1.65
C VAL A 185 -7.27 -7.48 2.71
N THR A 186 -6.09 -8.08 2.61
CA THR A 186 -4.92 -7.81 3.46
C THR A 186 -3.81 -7.09 2.70
N SER A 187 -3.88 -7.07 1.37
CA SER A 187 -2.87 -6.48 0.49
C SER A 187 -3.37 -5.18 -0.16
N PRO A 188 -2.56 -4.11 -0.20
CA PRO A 188 -2.91 -2.87 -0.90
C PRO A 188 -2.95 -3.05 -2.42
N TYR A 189 -2.47 -4.18 -2.95
CA TYR A 189 -2.46 -4.51 -4.38
C TYR A 189 -3.75 -5.16 -4.88
N ASP A 190 -4.73 -5.37 -4.00
CA ASP A 190 -6.00 -5.99 -4.36
C ASP A 190 -6.77 -5.19 -5.42
N GLY A 191 -7.39 -5.94 -6.33
CA GLY A 191 -8.04 -5.41 -7.52
C GLY A 191 -9.31 -4.63 -7.24
N ASP A 192 -9.91 -4.74 -6.06
CA ASP A 192 -11.14 -4.08 -5.65
C ASP A 192 -10.91 -2.96 -4.62
N LEU A 193 -9.64 -2.57 -4.41
CA LEU A 193 -9.25 -1.34 -3.71
C LEU A 193 -9.14 -0.15 -4.66
N TYR A 194 -9.70 0.99 -4.28
CA TYR A 194 -9.74 2.18 -5.12
C TYR A 194 -9.25 3.40 -4.36
N CYS A 195 -8.28 4.10 -4.95
CA CYS A 195 -7.75 5.34 -4.44
C CYS A 195 -8.69 6.49 -4.78
N ARG A 196 -9.30 7.12 -3.77
CA ARG A 196 -10.16 8.29 -3.95
C ARG A 196 -9.33 9.56 -4.10
N GLY A 197 -8.86 9.83 -5.31
CA GLY A 197 -7.93 10.92 -5.58
C GLY A 197 -8.25 11.81 -6.77
N LEU A 198 -9.38 11.60 -7.46
CA LEU A 198 -9.64 12.25 -8.75
C LEU A 198 -10.79 13.26 -8.70
N LEU A 199 -10.75 14.24 -9.61
CA LEU A 199 -11.93 15.01 -9.98
C LEU A 199 -12.98 14.08 -10.59
N LEU A 200 -14.27 14.41 -10.43
CA LEU A 200 -15.36 13.58 -10.94
C LEU A 200 -15.28 13.35 -12.47
N GLU A 201 -14.83 14.34 -13.23
CA GLU A 201 -14.62 14.24 -14.69
C GLU A 201 -13.57 13.20 -15.11
N HIS A 202 -12.66 12.84 -14.19
CA HIS A 202 -11.63 11.83 -14.40
C HIS A 202 -11.98 10.48 -13.78
N ASP A 203 -13.15 10.33 -13.16
CA ASP A 203 -13.63 9.07 -12.59
C ASP A 203 -14.43 8.28 -13.65
N PRO A 204 -13.87 7.19 -14.23
CA PRO A 204 -14.55 6.40 -15.24
C PRO A 204 -15.69 5.53 -14.68
N THR A 205 -15.85 5.48 -13.36
CA THR A 205 -16.92 4.70 -12.71
C THR A 205 -18.20 5.50 -12.52
N PHE A 206 -18.12 6.83 -12.64
CA PHE A 206 -19.27 7.72 -12.58
C PHE A 206 -20.01 7.74 -13.91
N GLU A 207 -21.21 7.15 -13.93
CA GLU A 207 -22.10 7.12 -15.09
C GLU A 207 -23.08 8.31 -15.15
N GLY A 208 -22.88 9.33 -14.31
CA GLY A 208 -23.76 10.50 -14.28
C GLY A 208 -23.84 11.18 -15.65
N ASN A 209 -25.06 11.37 -16.15
CA ASN A 209 -25.26 12.12 -17.37
C ASN A 209 -25.16 13.62 -17.07
N SER A 210 -24.44 14.36 -17.92
CA SER A 210 -24.20 15.81 -17.73
C SER A 210 -25.46 16.69 -17.70
N ILE A 211 -26.64 16.11 -17.91
CA ILE A 211 -27.92 16.82 -18.07
C ILE A 211 -28.86 16.61 -16.86
N THR A 212 -28.83 15.47 -16.16
CA THR A 212 -29.77 15.21 -15.04
C THR A 212 -29.12 15.04 -13.67
N ASN A 213 -27.88 14.56 -13.60
CA ASN A 213 -27.08 14.68 -12.37
C ASN A 213 -25.58 14.85 -12.69
N PRO A 214 -25.05 16.09 -12.67
CA PRO A 214 -23.64 16.33 -12.92
C PRO A 214 -22.75 16.06 -11.68
N THR A 215 -23.33 15.65 -10.56
CA THR A 215 -22.63 15.43 -9.29
C THR A 215 -22.81 14.00 -8.82
N CYS A 216 -21.82 13.45 -8.10
CA CYS A 216 -21.98 12.18 -7.39
C CYS A 216 -22.57 12.44 -6.00
N ASP A 217 -23.88 12.54 -5.90
CA ASP A 217 -24.58 12.95 -4.68
C ASP A 217 -25.81 12.10 -4.30
N ALA A 218 -26.28 11.25 -5.20
CA ALA A 218 -27.46 10.42 -4.98
C ALA A 218 -27.10 9.02 -4.47
N ALA A 219 -28.03 8.42 -3.73
CA ALA A 219 -27.88 7.05 -3.24
C ALA A 219 -27.73 6.06 -4.41
N GLY A 220 -26.71 5.20 -4.34
CA GLY A 220 -26.46 4.16 -5.35
C GLY A 220 -25.61 4.61 -6.54
N GLU A 221 -25.25 5.89 -6.64
CA GLU A 221 -24.25 6.34 -7.62
C GLU A 221 -22.89 5.74 -7.29
N THR A 222 -22.15 5.38 -8.34
CA THR A 222 -20.82 4.77 -8.22
C THR A 222 -19.80 5.80 -8.68
N CYS A 223 -18.93 6.24 -7.77
CA CYS A 223 -17.84 7.16 -8.09
C CYS A 223 -16.63 6.77 -7.23
N LEU A 224 -15.99 5.66 -7.60
CA LEU A 224 -15.00 4.95 -6.78
C LEU A 224 -13.67 5.69 -6.67
N TYR A 225 -13.33 6.54 -7.64
CA TYR A 225 -12.09 7.33 -7.65
C TYR A 225 -12.31 8.79 -7.29
N ALA A 226 -13.56 9.27 -7.34
CA ALA A 226 -13.93 10.62 -6.96
C ALA A 226 -13.40 10.95 -5.55
N TYR A 227 -12.70 12.07 -5.47
CA TYR A 227 -11.95 12.47 -4.30
C TYR A 227 -12.83 12.57 -3.05
N ALA A 228 -12.40 11.84 -2.04
CA ALA A 228 -12.76 12.01 -0.64
C ALA A 228 -11.59 11.49 0.20
N LYS A 229 -11.37 12.13 1.34
CA LYS A 229 -10.32 11.71 2.27
C LYS A 229 -10.82 11.80 3.70
N ILE A 230 -10.62 10.73 4.45
CA ILE A 230 -10.89 10.66 5.88
C ILE A 230 -9.65 10.19 6.61
N GLU A 231 -9.49 10.66 7.84
CA GLU A 231 -8.37 10.29 8.71
C GLU A 231 -8.93 9.69 10.00
N ASP A 232 -8.27 8.64 10.50
CA ASP A 232 -8.55 8.15 11.84
C ASP A 232 -8.32 9.29 12.85
N GLN A 233 -9.25 9.43 13.79
CA GLN A 233 -9.15 10.41 14.86
C GLN A 233 -9.34 9.79 16.24
N THR A 234 -8.78 10.48 17.22
CA THR A 234 -9.07 10.27 18.63
C THR A 234 -10.30 11.07 19.07
N PHE A 235 -10.55 11.10 20.38
CA PHE A 235 -11.43 12.11 20.97
C PHE A 235 -11.02 13.52 20.57
N MET A 236 -12.02 14.38 20.38
CA MET A 236 -11.79 15.81 20.29
C MET A 236 -11.61 16.39 21.69
N PHE A 237 -10.80 17.43 21.82
CA PHE A 237 -10.63 18.20 23.05
C PHE A 237 -10.63 19.70 22.72
N ASP A 238 -10.86 20.51 23.73
CA ASP A 238 -10.79 21.97 23.59
C ASP A 238 -9.31 22.39 23.59
N ASP A 239 -8.89 23.13 22.56
CA ASP A 239 -7.55 23.70 22.42
C ASP A 239 -7.65 25.20 22.08
N VAL A 240 -6.62 25.98 22.36
CA VAL A 240 -6.58 27.42 22.10
C VAL A 240 -5.72 27.70 20.87
N VAL A 241 -6.36 27.75 19.70
CA VAL A 241 -5.70 28.09 18.44
C VAL A 241 -5.91 29.58 18.18
N ASN A 242 -4.80 30.34 18.08
CA ASN A 242 -4.82 31.80 17.85
C ASN A 242 -5.70 32.57 18.86
N GLY A 243 -5.69 32.17 20.13
CA GLY A 243 -6.47 32.81 21.20
C GLY A 243 -7.97 32.49 21.17
N THR A 244 -8.41 31.60 20.27
CA THR A 244 -9.80 31.13 20.18
C THR A 244 -9.87 29.68 20.63
N SER A 245 -10.77 29.37 21.57
CA SER A 245 -11.04 27.97 21.93
C SER A 245 -11.73 27.26 20.78
N THR A 246 -11.10 26.21 20.26
CA THR A 246 -11.59 25.37 19.18
C THR A 246 -11.52 23.90 19.60
N LYS A 247 -12.32 23.07 18.95
CA LYS A 247 -12.29 21.61 19.14
C LYS A 247 -11.35 20.99 18.12
N VAL A 248 -10.30 20.33 18.58
CA VAL A 248 -9.34 19.62 17.74
C VAL A 248 -9.30 18.14 18.12
N SER A 249 -8.85 17.30 17.19
CA SER A 249 -8.57 15.88 17.46
C SER A 249 -7.24 15.46 16.84
N ASN A 250 -6.60 14.49 17.48
CA ASN A 250 -5.33 13.93 17.06
C ASN A 250 -5.54 12.70 16.19
N ARG A 251 -4.52 12.33 15.41
CA ARG A 251 -4.43 10.98 14.85
C ARG A 251 -4.10 10.01 16.00
N PRO A 252 -4.71 8.83 16.05
CA PRO A 252 -4.35 7.81 17.03
C PRO A 252 -2.86 7.49 16.97
N LYS A 253 -2.24 7.38 18.15
CA LYS A 253 -0.84 6.93 18.30
C LYS A 253 -0.77 5.44 18.61
N TYR A 254 -1.79 4.92 19.28
CA TYR A 254 -1.79 3.55 19.76
C TYR A 254 -2.93 2.74 19.14
N PRO A 255 -2.68 1.46 18.83
CA PRO A 255 -3.77 0.54 18.55
C PRO A 255 -4.64 0.37 19.81
N GLN A 256 -5.87 -0.06 19.58
CA GLN A 256 -6.86 -0.39 20.59
C GLN A 256 -6.52 -1.74 21.26
N ILE A 257 -5.46 -1.72 22.07
CA ILE A 257 -5.01 -2.85 22.88
C ILE A 257 -4.77 -2.42 24.32
N ASN A 258 -4.69 -3.40 25.21
CA ASN A 258 -4.20 -3.25 26.56
C ASN A 258 -3.09 -4.27 26.81
N VAL A 259 -1.88 -3.77 27.05
CA VAL A 259 -0.66 -4.58 27.21
C VAL A 259 -0.48 -5.15 28.63
N ASN A 260 -1.35 -4.83 29.57
CA ASN A 260 -1.29 -5.32 30.94
C ASN A 260 -2.18 -6.55 31.13
N ALA A 261 -1.55 -7.73 31.16
CA ALA A 261 -2.16 -9.06 31.29
C ALA A 261 -3.29 -9.19 32.33
N SER A 262 -3.16 -8.50 33.48
CA SER A 262 -4.11 -8.57 34.60
C SER A 262 -5.18 -7.47 34.59
N LYS A 263 -5.19 -6.60 33.57
CA LYS A 263 -6.06 -5.42 33.49
C LYS A 263 -6.99 -5.54 32.28
N THR A 264 -8.29 -5.44 32.54
CA THR A 264 -9.24 -5.03 31.51
C THR A 264 -8.93 -3.59 31.08
N TYR A 265 -9.52 -3.12 29.97
CA TYR A 265 -9.48 -1.69 29.60
C TYR A 265 -9.93 -0.76 30.75
N ALA A 266 -10.66 -1.28 31.74
CA ALA A 266 -11.10 -0.57 32.95
C ALA A 266 -9.96 -0.07 33.86
N ASN A 267 -8.72 -0.50 33.67
CA ASN A 267 -7.56 -0.08 34.48
C ASN A 267 -6.44 0.54 33.65
N ASP A 268 -6.70 0.86 32.39
CA ASP A 268 -5.78 1.58 31.52
C ASP A 268 -5.76 3.07 31.86
N ASP A 269 -4.61 3.71 31.68
CA ASP A 269 -4.48 5.14 31.95
C ASP A 269 -5.29 5.94 30.93
N PHE A 270 -6.00 6.96 31.40
CA PHE A 270 -6.90 7.72 30.54
C PHE A 270 -6.13 8.52 29.47
N ASP A 271 -4.95 9.03 29.84
CA ASP A 271 -4.03 9.71 28.91
C ASP A 271 -3.59 8.81 27.75
N ASN A 272 -3.57 7.49 27.98
CA ASN A 272 -3.31 6.50 26.94
C ASN A 272 -4.58 6.19 26.12
N ILE A 273 -5.74 6.04 26.78
CA ILE A 273 -7.03 5.77 26.11
C ILE A 273 -7.38 6.86 25.08
N VAL A 274 -7.15 8.13 25.41
CA VAL A 274 -7.45 9.24 24.48
C VAL A 274 -6.53 9.31 23.27
N GLN A 275 -5.47 8.50 23.23
CA GLN A 275 -4.55 8.41 22.11
C GLN A 275 -4.76 7.12 21.27
N LYS A 276 -5.75 6.29 21.63
CA LYS A 276 -6.06 5.03 20.94
C LYS A 276 -7.04 5.21 19.80
N CYS A 277 -7.00 4.23 18.89
CA CYS A 277 -8.04 4.03 17.90
C CYS A 277 -9.44 3.97 18.53
N LEU A 278 -10.38 4.69 17.92
CA LEU A 278 -11.81 4.59 18.25
C LEU A 278 -12.46 3.40 17.51
N PRO A 279 -13.45 2.71 18.13
CA PRO A 279 -14.24 1.70 17.44
C PRO A 279 -14.94 2.25 16.19
N ASP A 280 -14.87 1.50 15.09
CA ASP A 280 -15.62 1.80 13.87
C ASP A 280 -16.98 1.08 13.88
N THR A 281 -17.89 1.58 14.72
CA THR A 281 -19.25 1.04 14.89
C THR A 281 -20.11 2.08 15.61
N ASN A 282 -21.43 1.94 15.59
CA ASN A 282 -22.34 2.72 16.43
C ASN A 282 -22.72 2.00 17.75
N SER A 283 -22.12 0.84 18.03
CA SER A 283 -22.48 0.03 19.20
C SER A 283 -21.98 0.61 20.52
N SER A 284 -22.91 0.94 21.41
CA SER A 284 -22.60 1.44 22.76
C SER A 284 -21.86 0.42 23.63
N SER A 285 -22.13 -0.87 23.47
CA SER A 285 -21.44 -1.90 24.25
C SER A 285 -19.94 -1.94 23.95
N VAL A 286 -19.57 -1.73 22.68
CA VAL A 286 -18.16 -1.70 22.26
C VAL A 286 -17.49 -0.43 22.76
N PHE A 287 -18.13 0.74 22.63
CA PHE A 287 -17.60 1.98 23.19
C PHE A 287 -17.40 1.88 24.71
N ASN A 288 -18.37 1.34 25.44
CA ASN A 288 -18.24 1.17 26.90
C ASN A 288 -17.10 0.24 27.32
N ALA A 289 -16.92 -0.85 26.57
CA ALA A 289 -15.84 -1.79 26.82
C ALA A 289 -14.45 -1.12 26.71
N VAL A 290 -14.34 -0.07 25.90
CA VAL A 290 -13.07 0.60 25.56
C VAL A 290 -12.85 1.86 26.40
N LEU A 291 -13.91 2.59 26.71
CA LEU A 291 -13.86 3.92 27.32
C LEU A 291 -14.04 3.94 28.84
N ARG A 292 -14.19 2.77 29.47
CA ARG A 292 -14.39 2.65 30.93
C ARG A 292 -15.69 3.32 31.41
N THR A 293 -16.69 3.46 30.55
CA THR A 293 -17.96 4.13 30.84
C THR A 293 -19.10 3.13 30.99
N ASN A 294 -19.96 3.31 32.00
CA ASN A 294 -21.20 2.54 32.16
C ASN A 294 -22.35 3.28 31.44
N TYR A 295 -22.52 3.07 30.13
CA TYR A 295 -23.62 3.70 29.38
C TYR A 295 -24.65 2.69 28.90
N SER A 296 -25.91 2.93 29.21
CA SER A 296 -27.01 2.00 28.90
C SER A 296 -27.88 2.42 27.71
N GLY A 297 -27.46 3.39 26.89
CA GLY A 297 -28.18 3.85 25.70
C GLY A 297 -27.61 3.30 24.39
N THR A 298 -28.34 3.43 23.26
CA THR A 298 -27.74 3.41 21.92
C THR A 298 -26.91 4.69 21.77
N VAL A 299 -25.69 4.65 21.21
CA VAL A 299 -24.94 5.88 20.87
C VAL A 299 -25.61 6.54 19.67
N ALA A 300 -26.82 7.06 19.88
CA ALA A 300 -27.44 8.01 18.99
C ALA A 300 -26.87 9.36 19.39
N MET A 301 -25.96 9.89 18.59
CA MET A 301 -25.55 11.28 18.76
C MET A 301 -26.74 12.15 18.36
N THR A 302 -27.62 12.48 19.31
CA THR A 302 -28.69 13.44 19.09
C THR A 302 -28.16 14.84 19.32
N ASP A 303 -28.62 15.82 18.54
CA ASP A 303 -28.28 17.25 18.69
C ASP A 303 -28.85 17.87 20.00
N ALA A 304 -29.12 17.08 21.04
CA ALA A 304 -29.89 17.52 22.21
C ALA A 304 -29.28 17.04 23.53
N LEU A 305 -28.59 17.96 24.20
CA LEU A 305 -28.53 18.19 25.65
C LEU A 305 -29.18 17.10 26.55
N ASN A 306 -28.45 16.05 26.93
CA ASN A 306 -28.51 15.46 28.29
C ASN A 306 -27.38 14.40 28.51
N PRO A 307 -26.82 14.27 29.73
CA PRO A 307 -25.46 13.78 29.96
C PRO A 307 -25.42 12.29 30.32
N ALA A 308 -24.46 11.55 29.73
CA ALA A 308 -23.76 10.42 30.37
C ALA A 308 -22.73 9.74 29.45
N ILE A 309 -22.90 9.79 28.13
CA ILE A 309 -21.83 9.73 27.11
C ILE A 309 -22.33 10.62 26.00
N VAL A 310 -21.56 11.63 25.67
CA VAL A 310 -22.21 12.84 25.20
C VAL A 310 -22.08 13.00 23.69
N PRO A 311 -23.22 13.14 22.98
CA PRO A 311 -23.24 13.78 21.67
C PRO A 311 -22.68 15.20 21.82
N TRP A 312 -21.59 15.56 21.14
CA TRP A 312 -21.02 16.91 20.82
C TRP A 312 -21.14 18.10 21.83
N ALA A 313 -22.21 18.23 22.62
CA ALA A 313 -22.64 19.34 23.45
C ALA A 313 -22.19 19.36 24.93
N THR A 314 -21.71 18.26 25.52
CA THR A 314 -21.28 18.17 26.94
C THR A 314 -20.03 17.29 27.09
N GLY A 315 -18.84 17.87 27.02
CA GLY A 315 -17.60 17.07 27.08
C GLY A 315 -17.50 16.25 28.37
N VAL A 316 -16.76 15.14 28.33
CA VAL A 316 -16.38 14.42 29.54
C VAL A 316 -15.18 15.16 30.12
N ASN A 317 -15.33 15.75 31.31
CA ASN A 317 -14.21 16.42 31.99
C ASN A 317 -13.29 15.37 32.62
N ILE A 318 -12.04 15.36 32.17
CA ILE A 318 -11.05 14.38 32.59
C ILE A 318 -9.73 15.13 32.75
N THR A 319 -9.13 14.97 33.94
CA THR A 319 -7.88 15.68 34.32
C THR A 319 -7.92 17.20 34.16
N GLY A 320 -9.11 17.81 34.11
CA GLY A 320 -9.31 19.24 33.90
C GLY A 320 -9.77 19.63 32.50
N ASP A 321 -9.60 18.75 31.51
CA ASP A 321 -9.91 18.99 30.09
C ASP A 321 -11.20 18.28 29.66
N ASN A 322 -11.94 18.86 28.71
CA ASN A 322 -13.17 18.28 28.20
C ASN A 322 -12.92 17.48 26.91
N TYR A 323 -13.29 16.21 26.89
CA TYR A 323 -13.20 15.33 25.71
C TYR A 323 -14.56 15.06 25.07
N TYR A 324 -14.60 14.96 23.75
CA TYR A 324 -15.82 14.81 22.95
C TYR A 324 -15.66 13.70 21.92
N LEU A 325 -16.66 12.80 21.84
CA LEU A 325 -16.73 11.81 20.79
C LEU A 325 -17.40 12.45 19.55
N SER A 326 -16.69 12.51 18.43
CA SER A 326 -17.29 12.89 17.14
C SER A 326 -17.52 11.69 16.22
N GLY A 327 -17.02 10.51 16.57
CA GLY A 327 -16.89 9.37 15.68
C GLY A 327 -15.42 9.04 15.39
N PRO A 328 -15.14 7.91 14.75
CA PRO A 328 -13.78 7.39 14.56
C PRO A 328 -12.97 8.12 13.48
N TYR A 329 -13.62 8.93 12.64
CA TYR A 329 -12.99 9.57 11.49
C TYR A 329 -13.22 11.08 11.43
N LYS A 330 -12.19 11.82 10.98
CA LYS A 330 -12.28 13.23 10.65
C LYS A 330 -12.03 13.46 9.16
N THR A 331 -12.46 14.62 8.67
CA THR A 331 -12.08 15.15 7.35
C THR A 331 -10.83 16.03 7.50
N PRO A 332 -9.76 15.82 6.70
CA PRO A 332 -8.57 16.68 6.74
C PRO A 332 -8.92 18.15 6.47
N GLY A 333 -8.16 19.06 7.07
CA GLY A 333 -8.32 20.52 6.88
C GLY A 333 -9.48 21.15 7.67
N VAL A 334 -10.33 20.36 8.30
CA VAL A 334 -11.38 20.88 9.18
C VAL A 334 -10.88 20.84 10.63
N GLU A 335 -9.98 21.78 10.96
CA GLU A 335 -9.36 21.91 12.30
C GLU A 335 -10.18 22.78 13.27
N THR A 336 -11.15 23.53 12.74
CA THR A 336 -11.96 24.49 13.51
C THR A 336 -13.41 24.48 13.05
N GLU A 337 -14.36 24.46 13.98
CA GLU A 337 -15.78 24.65 13.65
C GLU A 337 -16.09 26.13 13.40
N PRO A 338 -16.95 26.40 12.40
CA PRO A 338 -18.20 27.05 12.74
C PRO A 338 -19.38 26.15 12.37
N SER A 339 -20.31 26.03 13.33
CA SER A 339 -21.46 25.14 13.47
C SER A 339 -22.54 25.14 12.36
N SER A 340 -22.23 25.56 11.12
CA SER A 340 -23.22 25.66 10.04
C SER A 340 -22.72 25.33 8.63
N LYS A 341 -21.43 25.04 8.42
CA LYS A 341 -20.90 24.61 7.12
C LYS A 341 -19.83 23.55 7.31
N ILE A 342 -20.24 22.28 7.28
CA ILE A 342 -19.28 21.18 7.10
C ILE A 342 -18.87 21.24 5.63
N GLU A 343 -17.63 21.65 5.37
CA GLU A 343 -17.14 21.97 4.03
C GLU A 343 -17.02 20.71 3.16
N TYR A 344 -18.10 20.40 2.45
CA TYR A 344 -18.12 19.54 1.25
C TYR A 344 -17.38 20.18 0.06
N THR A 345 -16.72 21.33 0.23
CA THR A 345 -16.28 22.16 -0.91
C THR A 345 -15.30 21.41 -1.78
N ASP A 346 -14.46 20.60 -1.15
CA ASP A 346 -13.32 19.99 -1.81
C ASP A 346 -13.58 18.55 -2.23
N TRP A 347 -14.57 17.86 -1.65
CA TRP A 347 -14.91 16.48 -2.03
C TRP A 347 -15.72 16.45 -3.32
N GLU A 348 -15.46 15.44 -4.14
CA GLU A 348 -16.14 15.20 -5.41
C GLU A 348 -17.37 14.29 -5.25
N ILE A 349 -17.44 13.55 -4.13
CA ILE A 349 -18.60 12.77 -3.69
C ILE A 349 -19.34 13.51 -2.57
N LYS A 350 -20.68 13.58 -2.66
CA LYS A 350 -21.54 14.40 -1.79
C LYS A 350 -22.81 13.65 -1.41
N GLY A 351 -23.67 14.32 -0.64
CA GLY A 351 -25.04 13.87 -0.36
C GLY A 351 -25.13 12.44 0.17
N ASP A 352 -26.09 11.69 -0.37
CA ASP A 352 -26.33 10.30 0.00
C ASP A 352 -25.31 9.33 -0.62
N ALA A 353 -24.61 9.71 -1.69
CA ALA A 353 -23.56 8.88 -2.30
C ALA A 353 -22.42 8.58 -1.31
N VAL A 354 -22.14 9.51 -0.39
CA VAL A 354 -21.16 9.35 0.71
C VAL A 354 -21.50 8.16 1.61
N PHE A 355 -22.79 7.87 1.82
CA PHE A 355 -23.31 6.88 2.77
C PHE A 355 -23.95 5.70 2.04
N SER A 356 -23.12 4.82 1.49
CA SER A 356 -23.55 3.66 0.71
C SER A 356 -22.48 2.58 0.68
N GLY A 357 -22.81 1.37 0.21
CA GLY A 357 -21.86 0.28 0.01
C GLY A 357 -20.67 0.61 -0.91
N LYS A 358 -20.80 1.66 -1.73
CA LYS A 358 -19.74 2.19 -2.60
C LYS A 358 -19.32 3.63 -2.22
N GLY A 359 -19.83 4.12 -1.09
CA GLY A 359 -19.51 5.42 -0.50
C GLY A 359 -18.29 5.38 0.41
N VAL A 360 -18.04 6.48 1.11
CA VAL A 360 -16.95 6.59 2.10
C VAL A 360 -17.32 5.81 3.37
N PHE A 361 -18.58 5.92 3.78
CA PHE A 361 -19.15 5.25 4.95
C PHE A 361 -20.31 4.37 4.52
N ASN A 362 -20.54 3.27 5.24
CA ASN A 362 -21.75 2.48 5.03
C ASN A 362 -22.96 3.08 5.77
N ASP A 363 -22.72 3.82 6.88
CA ASP A 363 -23.80 4.43 7.66
C ASP A 363 -23.34 5.68 8.44
N THR A 364 -24.27 6.37 9.09
CA THR A 364 -24.08 7.61 9.86
C THR A 364 -24.46 7.45 11.34
N MET A 365 -23.60 7.94 12.22
CA MET A 365 -23.78 8.09 13.67
C MET A 365 -24.68 9.28 14.03
N LEU A 366 -24.89 10.22 13.09
CA LEU A 366 -25.67 11.44 13.27
C LEU A 366 -26.82 11.48 12.24
N THR A 367 -28.07 11.41 12.71
CA THR A 367 -29.26 11.71 11.93
C THR A 367 -30.01 12.87 12.57
N VAL A 368 -29.70 14.10 12.16
CA VAL A 368 -30.49 15.27 12.56
C VAL A 368 -31.52 15.51 11.47
N ALA A 369 -32.81 15.24 11.75
CA ALA A 369 -33.95 15.62 10.91
C ALA A 369 -33.72 15.56 9.38
N GLY A 370 -33.16 14.45 8.88
CA GLY A 370 -32.92 14.23 7.43
C GLY A 370 -31.56 14.72 6.90
N VAL A 371 -30.66 15.24 7.73
CA VAL A 371 -29.30 15.64 7.37
C VAL A 371 -28.29 14.63 7.90
N LYS A 372 -27.65 13.88 6.99
CA LYS A 372 -26.49 13.01 7.30
C LYS A 372 -25.23 13.89 7.39
N LYS A 373 -24.39 13.71 8.42
CA LYS A 373 -23.15 14.48 8.62
C LYS A 373 -21.92 13.56 8.48
N ILE A 374 -20.95 13.94 7.66
CA ILE A 374 -19.70 13.17 7.38
C ILE A 374 -18.90 12.90 8.67
N ARG A 375 -18.83 13.88 9.58
CA ARG A 375 -18.08 13.75 10.84
C ARG A 375 -18.59 12.62 11.74
N GLY A 376 -19.83 12.16 11.53
CA GLY A 376 -20.39 11.01 12.22
C GLY A 376 -20.41 9.76 11.37
N GLY A 377 -19.65 9.61 10.29
CA GLY A 377 -19.64 8.34 9.54
C GLY A 377 -19.07 7.17 10.37
N PHE A 378 -19.62 5.97 10.19
CA PHE A 378 -19.04 4.72 10.71
C PHE A 378 -19.18 3.59 9.68
N ASP A 379 -18.58 2.44 9.99
CA ASP A 379 -18.37 1.33 9.06
C ASP A 379 -17.73 1.83 7.77
N ALA A 380 -16.60 2.54 7.90
CA ALA A 380 -15.94 3.14 6.74
C ALA A 380 -15.44 2.08 5.78
N ASN A 381 -15.43 2.41 4.49
CA ASN A 381 -14.77 1.60 3.48
C ASN A 381 -13.26 1.89 3.41
N LEU A 382 -12.68 2.68 4.34
CA LEU A 382 -11.25 2.99 4.39
C LEU A 382 -10.41 1.71 4.57
N TYR A 383 -9.48 1.47 3.67
CA TYR A 383 -8.63 0.28 3.67
C TYR A 383 -7.50 0.38 4.73
N PRO A 384 -7.12 -0.74 5.37
CA PRO A 384 -7.93 -1.95 5.52
C PRO A 384 -9.14 -1.67 6.41
N ARG A 385 -10.31 -2.21 6.09
CA ARG A 385 -11.51 -2.04 6.92
C ARG A 385 -11.38 -2.78 8.25
N PHE A 386 -10.74 -3.95 8.18
CA PHE A 386 -10.46 -4.82 9.31
C PHE A 386 -9.05 -5.35 9.18
N SER A 387 -8.43 -5.64 10.31
CA SER A 387 -7.05 -6.14 10.32
C SER A 387 -6.86 -7.23 11.34
N LYS A 388 -5.95 -8.15 11.04
CA LYS A 388 -5.37 -9.05 12.05
C LYS A 388 -3.95 -8.58 12.30
N VAL A 389 -3.58 -8.46 13.56
CA VAL A 389 -2.30 -7.90 13.97
C VAL A 389 -1.56 -8.93 14.83
N LYS A 390 -0.23 -9.03 14.67
CA LYS A 390 0.59 -9.90 15.52
C LYS A 390 0.95 -9.14 16.80
N PHE A 391 0.61 -9.70 17.95
CA PHE A 391 1.05 -9.19 19.24
C PHE A 391 1.73 -10.29 20.05
N ASN A 392 2.47 -9.89 21.07
CA ASN A 392 3.02 -10.81 22.04
C ASN A 392 1.92 -11.37 22.96
N GLU A 393 2.25 -12.34 23.81
CA GLU A 393 1.30 -12.95 24.73
C GLU A 393 0.73 -11.95 25.75
N ASN A 394 -0.46 -12.26 26.27
CA ASN A 394 -1.17 -11.50 27.30
C ASN A 394 -1.56 -10.07 26.93
N VAL A 395 -1.68 -9.79 25.63
CA VAL A 395 -2.26 -8.54 25.12
C VAL A 395 -3.77 -8.71 24.95
N ASN A 396 -4.54 -7.86 25.64
CA ASN A 396 -5.98 -7.78 25.46
C ASN A 396 -6.30 -6.84 24.29
N TYR A 397 -7.26 -7.18 23.45
CA TYR A 397 -7.60 -6.42 22.24
C TYR A 397 -9.12 -6.47 21.98
N ILE A 398 -9.63 -5.55 21.17
CA ILE A 398 -11.03 -5.59 20.70
C ILE A 398 -11.07 -6.29 19.36
N GLY A 399 -11.72 -7.46 19.30
CA GLY A 399 -11.71 -8.31 18.12
C GLY A 399 -12.95 -9.20 17.97
N SER A 400 -13.03 -9.89 16.83
CA SER A 400 -13.97 -11.00 16.60
C SER A 400 -13.48 -11.91 15.47
N SER A 401 -13.84 -13.19 15.53
CA SER A 401 -13.54 -14.17 14.48
C SER A 401 -14.16 -13.79 13.13
N ASP A 402 -15.28 -13.05 13.13
CA ASP A 402 -15.88 -12.47 11.92
C ASP A 402 -15.64 -10.93 11.90
N PRO A 403 -15.04 -10.40 10.82
CA PRO A 403 -14.75 -8.98 10.67
C PRO A 403 -15.99 -8.07 10.67
N PHE A 404 -17.18 -8.55 10.30
CA PHE A 404 -18.41 -7.73 10.33
C PHE A 404 -19.25 -7.93 11.59
N SER A 405 -18.96 -8.98 12.36
CA SER A 405 -19.64 -9.20 13.64
C SER A 405 -19.24 -8.17 14.69
N LEU A 406 -20.10 -8.01 15.71
CA LEU A 406 -19.81 -7.13 16.82
C LEU A 406 -18.52 -7.57 17.55
N LYS A 407 -17.62 -6.62 17.79
CA LYS A 407 -16.34 -6.88 18.45
C LYS A 407 -16.50 -6.97 19.97
N SER A 408 -15.65 -7.76 20.61
CA SER A 408 -15.59 -7.89 22.07
C SER A 408 -14.14 -7.94 22.57
N ILE A 409 -13.95 -7.87 23.89
CA ILE A 409 -12.60 -7.98 24.47
C ILE A 409 -12.12 -9.42 24.36
N LEU A 410 -11.02 -9.63 23.65
CA LEU A 410 -10.31 -10.89 23.51
C LEU A 410 -8.89 -10.74 24.07
N SER A 411 -8.19 -11.86 24.24
CA SER A 411 -6.81 -11.89 24.71
C SER A 411 -5.95 -12.79 23.83
N VAL A 412 -4.72 -12.36 23.58
CA VAL A 412 -3.70 -13.17 22.89
C VAL A 412 -3.12 -14.15 23.92
N GLY A 413 -3.71 -15.35 24.00
CA GLY A 413 -3.32 -16.35 25.02
C GLY A 413 -1.89 -16.91 24.87
N THR A 414 -1.36 -16.91 23.65
CA THR A 414 0.05 -17.17 23.30
C THR A 414 0.42 -16.23 22.17
N SER A 415 1.65 -15.70 22.12
CA SER A 415 2.09 -14.74 21.09
C SER A 415 1.61 -15.18 19.70
N GLY A 416 0.88 -14.30 19.00
CA GLY A 416 0.08 -14.75 17.88
C GLY A 416 -0.67 -13.64 17.17
N VAL A 417 -1.37 -14.05 16.11
CA VAL A 417 -2.21 -13.20 15.29
C VAL A 417 -3.55 -13.00 16.00
N THR A 418 -4.01 -11.76 16.12
CA THR A 418 -5.34 -11.45 16.66
C THR A 418 -6.44 -11.99 15.76
N ASP A 419 -7.64 -12.10 16.32
CA ASP A 419 -8.85 -12.06 15.52
C ASP A 419 -9.02 -10.69 14.83
N PHE A 420 -10.07 -10.53 14.01
CA PHE A 420 -10.27 -9.30 13.26
C PHE A 420 -10.56 -8.11 14.19
N MET A 421 -9.65 -7.15 14.19
CA MET A 421 -9.78 -5.84 14.80
C MET A 421 -10.27 -4.81 13.78
N TYR A 422 -10.69 -3.63 14.25
CA TYR A 422 -10.98 -2.50 13.37
C TYR A 422 -9.73 -2.05 12.59
N GLY A 423 -9.94 -1.56 11.37
CA GLY A 423 -8.89 -1.13 10.44
C GLY A 423 -7.90 -0.09 10.97
N CYS A 424 -8.37 0.80 11.85
CA CYS A 424 -7.53 1.84 12.47
C CYS A 424 -6.28 1.26 13.15
N ASN A 425 -6.36 0.05 13.70
CA ASN A 425 -5.25 -0.60 14.40
C ASN A 425 -4.06 -0.83 13.45
N ALA A 426 -4.31 -1.39 12.26
CA ALA A 426 -3.28 -1.56 11.24
C ALA A 426 -2.80 -0.21 10.70
N ARG A 427 -3.70 0.74 10.41
CA ARG A 427 -3.31 2.07 9.88
C ARG A 427 -2.47 2.88 10.86
N THR A 428 -2.70 2.73 12.16
CA THR A 428 -1.94 3.39 13.23
C THR A 428 -0.56 2.76 13.36
N LEU A 429 -0.49 1.43 13.37
CA LEU A 429 0.78 0.71 13.44
C LEU A 429 1.64 0.99 12.19
N ASP A 430 1.05 1.00 11.00
CA ASP A 430 1.79 1.20 9.76
C ASP A 430 2.15 2.68 9.48
N TYR A 431 1.62 3.62 10.27
CA TYR A 431 1.82 5.04 10.00
C TYR A 431 3.28 5.47 10.11
N SER A 432 3.74 6.23 9.12
CA SER A 432 5.04 6.90 9.10
C SER A 432 4.85 8.39 9.37
N SER A 433 5.34 8.88 10.51
CA SER A 433 5.35 10.31 10.82
C SER A 433 6.30 11.13 9.95
N LEU A 434 7.28 10.47 9.30
CA LEU A 434 8.24 11.12 8.40
C LEU A 434 7.61 11.47 7.05
N THR A 435 6.89 10.51 6.45
CA THR A 435 6.26 10.69 5.12
C THR A 435 4.80 11.11 5.23
N LEU A 436 4.21 11.00 6.42
CA LEU A 436 2.78 11.14 6.70
C LEU A 436 1.93 10.14 5.91
N GLU A 437 2.49 8.97 5.60
CA GLU A 437 1.86 7.89 4.84
C GLU A 437 1.45 6.74 5.78
N SER A 438 0.40 6.01 5.40
CA SER A 438 0.00 4.73 6.01
C SER A 438 -0.31 3.71 4.92
N ILE A 439 -0.63 2.49 5.31
CA ILE A 439 -1.05 1.39 4.42
C ILE A 439 -2.24 1.75 3.53
N SER A 440 -3.04 2.73 3.95
CA SER A 440 -4.15 3.29 3.18
C SER A 440 -3.72 4.32 2.13
N SER A 441 -2.53 4.92 2.25
CA SER A 441 -2.12 6.05 1.43
C SER A 441 -1.87 5.64 -0.02
N CYS A 442 -2.36 6.47 -0.96
CA CYS A 442 -2.28 6.17 -2.37
C CYS A 442 -2.29 7.42 -3.25
N ASN A 443 -2.01 7.23 -4.53
CA ASN A 443 -2.37 8.16 -5.58
C ASN A 443 -2.81 7.37 -6.83
N VAL A 444 -3.53 8.00 -7.73
CA VAL A 444 -4.06 7.35 -8.93
C VAL A 444 -4.05 8.29 -10.11
N THR A 445 -3.86 7.76 -11.31
CA THR A 445 -3.82 8.57 -12.53
C THR A 445 -5.21 9.10 -12.92
N ALA A 446 -5.29 10.41 -13.11
CA ALA A 446 -6.40 11.06 -13.80
C ALA A 446 -6.41 10.64 -15.28
N THR A 447 -5.26 10.76 -15.95
CA THR A 447 -5.06 10.33 -17.34
C THR A 447 -3.71 9.66 -17.54
N ILE A 448 -3.65 8.78 -18.53
CA ILE A 448 -2.41 8.20 -19.07
C ILE A 448 -2.37 8.52 -20.56
N SER A 449 -1.28 9.14 -21.00
CA SER A 449 -1.13 9.65 -22.36
C SER A 449 0.18 9.20 -22.99
N LEU A 450 0.16 8.91 -24.29
CA LEU A 450 1.37 8.74 -25.10
C LEU A 450 1.72 10.08 -25.74
N ILE A 451 2.95 10.54 -25.53
CA ILE A 451 3.40 11.85 -26.00
C ILE A 451 4.75 11.76 -26.71
N GLU A 452 5.04 12.77 -27.52
CA GLU A 452 6.35 13.02 -28.10
C GLU A 452 6.92 14.30 -27.50
N LYS A 453 8.25 14.31 -27.33
CA LYS A 453 8.98 15.47 -26.83
C LYS A 453 10.08 15.88 -27.80
N ASP A 454 10.37 17.17 -27.85
CA ASP A 454 11.54 17.68 -28.56
C ASP A 454 12.84 17.50 -27.75
N SER A 455 13.95 17.93 -28.34
CA SER A 455 15.28 17.89 -27.70
C SER A 455 15.40 18.76 -26.44
N SER A 456 14.47 19.69 -26.21
CA SER A 456 14.42 20.52 -25.00
C SER A 456 13.57 19.90 -23.89
N GLY A 457 12.84 18.81 -24.18
CA GLY A 457 11.96 18.11 -23.26
C GLY A 457 10.51 18.62 -23.26
N GLU A 458 10.19 19.58 -24.13
CA GLU A 458 8.84 20.12 -24.31
C GLU A 458 7.98 19.17 -25.12
N VAL A 459 6.68 19.12 -24.82
CA VAL A 459 5.74 18.23 -25.51
C VAL A 459 5.38 18.79 -26.87
N THR A 460 5.69 18.05 -27.92
CA THR A 460 5.38 18.43 -29.30
C THR A 460 4.07 17.84 -29.79
N ASN A 461 3.68 16.67 -29.28
CA ASN A 461 2.50 15.94 -29.75
C ASN A 461 1.92 15.03 -28.67
N THR A 462 0.58 14.91 -28.63
CA THR A 462 -0.13 13.93 -27.81
C THR A 462 -0.77 12.91 -28.75
N LEU A 463 -0.22 11.70 -28.76
CA LEU A 463 -0.58 10.62 -29.68
C LEU A 463 -1.84 9.86 -29.23
N ALA A 464 -1.99 9.68 -27.92
CA ALA A 464 -3.14 9.03 -27.29
C ALA A 464 -3.32 9.60 -25.87
N GLU A 465 -4.56 9.65 -25.38
CA GLU A 465 -4.88 9.98 -24.01
C GLU A 465 -6.08 9.14 -23.56
N ASN A 466 -5.98 8.51 -22.39
CA ASN A 466 -7.00 7.63 -21.84
C ASN A 466 -7.31 8.00 -20.38
N ILE A 467 -8.59 8.22 -20.09
CA ILE A 467 -9.13 8.50 -18.74
C ILE A 467 -9.53 7.21 -18.02
N GLY A 468 -9.93 6.17 -18.75
CA GLY A 468 -10.40 4.89 -18.19
C GLY A 468 -9.28 4.00 -17.65
N LEU A 469 -8.05 4.16 -18.14
CA LEU A 469 -6.88 3.40 -17.70
C LEU A 469 -6.31 4.00 -16.40
N LYS A 470 -6.21 3.19 -15.35
CA LYS A 470 -5.86 3.65 -13.99
C LYS A 470 -4.61 2.96 -13.46
N LEU A 471 -3.53 3.73 -13.31
CA LEU A 471 -2.38 3.32 -12.52
C LEU A 471 -2.54 3.89 -11.11
N GLN A 472 -2.64 3.01 -10.14
CA GLN A 472 -2.66 3.33 -8.73
C GLN A 472 -1.27 3.07 -8.15
N ILE A 473 -0.78 4.02 -7.36
CA ILE A 473 0.46 3.88 -6.62
C ILE A 473 0.18 3.90 -5.12
N VAL A 474 0.88 3.06 -4.38
CA VAL A 474 0.79 2.94 -2.92
C VAL A 474 2.16 3.21 -2.31
N ARG A 475 2.24 3.16 -0.96
CA ARG A 475 3.49 3.42 -0.23
C ARG A 475 4.62 2.49 -0.68
N ASP A 476 5.83 2.91 -0.35
CA ASP A 476 7.03 2.12 -0.63
C ASP A 476 6.87 0.72 -0.03
N SER A 477 7.29 -0.28 -0.79
CA SER A 477 7.26 -1.66 -0.37
C SER A 477 8.38 -2.41 -1.05
N ASN A 478 9.15 -3.16 -0.26
CA ASN A 478 10.11 -4.14 -0.73
C ASN A 478 9.77 -5.43 -0.01
N ILE A 479 9.53 -6.46 -0.79
CA ILE A 479 9.19 -7.78 -0.27
C ILE A 479 10.44 -8.65 -0.42
N ASP A 480 10.84 -9.35 0.64
CA ASP A 480 11.91 -10.33 0.58
C ASP A 480 11.47 -11.64 -0.10
N PHE A 481 12.37 -12.61 -0.20
CA PHE A 481 12.07 -13.94 -0.76
C PHE A 481 11.12 -14.79 0.10
N ASN A 482 10.78 -14.33 1.31
CA ASN A 482 9.85 -14.95 2.24
C ASN A 482 8.51 -14.19 2.31
N ASP A 483 8.25 -13.29 1.35
CA ASP A 483 7.08 -12.43 1.31
C ASP A 483 6.95 -11.41 2.46
N ASN A 484 8.03 -11.13 3.19
CA ASN A 484 8.03 -10.11 4.25
C ASN A 484 8.40 -8.74 3.72
N GLU A 485 7.74 -7.73 4.26
CA GLU A 485 8.06 -6.35 3.96
C GLU A 485 9.31 -5.86 4.72
N THR A 486 10.27 -5.29 3.99
CA THR A 486 11.62 -4.97 4.52
C THR A 486 11.94 -3.48 4.57
N VAL A 487 11.06 -2.60 4.08
CA VAL A 487 11.30 -1.16 4.08
C VAL A 487 10.98 -0.57 5.45
N TYR A 488 11.89 0.25 5.99
CA TYR A 488 11.75 0.90 7.29
C TYR A 488 10.42 1.69 7.45
N THR A 489 10.00 2.44 6.43
CA THR A 489 8.76 3.21 6.46
C THR A 489 7.50 2.35 6.56
N SER A 490 7.64 1.07 6.26
CA SER A 490 6.58 0.08 6.22
C SER A 490 6.61 -0.85 7.44
N LEU A 491 7.60 -0.69 8.32
CA LEU A 491 7.65 -1.39 9.60
C LEU A 491 6.58 -0.83 10.54
N ARG A 492 5.97 -1.74 11.29
CA ARG A 492 4.98 -1.39 12.31
C ARG A 492 5.62 -0.55 13.41
N SER A 493 4.91 0.46 13.85
CA SER A 493 5.28 1.33 14.96
C SER A 493 5.00 0.65 16.29
N CYS A 494 5.84 0.93 17.28
CA CYS A 494 5.72 0.37 18.62
C CYS A 494 6.33 1.31 19.64
N ASP A 495 5.85 1.21 20.88
CA ASP A 495 6.47 1.87 22.04
C ASP A 495 6.93 0.83 23.09
N SER A 496 6.68 -0.45 22.83
CA SER A 496 7.10 -1.59 23.64
C SER A 496 7.15 -2.88 22.83
N ASN A 497 7.93 -3.86 23.28
CA ASN A 497 8.02 -5.19 22.66
C ASN A 497 6.67 -5.90 22.61
N ARG A 498 5.76 -5.58 23.54
CA ARG A 498 4.40 -6.17 23.59
C ARG A 498 3.54 -5.80 22.39
N VAL A 499 3.81 -4.64 21.78
CA VAL A 499 3.12 -4.20 20.56
C VAL A 499 3.66 -4.92 19.33
N CYS A 500 4.82 -5.58 19.41
CA CYS A 500 5.42 -6.35 18.32
C CYS A 500 5.05 -7.83 18.36
N GLY A 501 5.33 -8.54 17.27
CA GLY A 501 5.18 -10.00 17.19
C GLY A 501 6.17 -10.77 18.06
N LYS A 502 6.01 -12.09 18.15
CA LYS A 502 6.83 -12.98 18.99
C LYS A 502 8.33 -12.92 18.66
N ASP A 503 8.64 -12.84 17.39
CA ASP A 503 10.02 -12.81 16.86
C ASP A 503 10.37 -11.39 16.38
N GLU A 504 9.78 -10.37 17.02
CA GLU A 504 10.02 -8.97 16.73
C GLU A 504 10.35 -8.19 18.01
N CYS A 505 11.33 -7.29 17.93
CA CYS A 505 11.67 -6.34 18.99
C CYS A 505 11.21 -4.94 18.63
N CYS A 506 10.82 -4.16 19.63
CA CYS A 506 10.60 -2.74 19.45
C CYS A 506 11.92 -1.98 19.54
N PHE A 507 12.39 -1.42 18.42
CA PHE A 507 13.62 -0.64 18.34
C PHE A 507 13.41 0.61 17.49
N ASN A 508 13.82 1.78 18.01
CA ASN A 508 13.56 3.09 17.40
C ASN A 508 12.09 3.30 17.00
N ASN A 509 11.18 2.91 17.91
CA ASN A 509 9.75 2.94 17.74
C ASN A 509 9.21 2.15 16.55
N LYS A 510 9.96 1.13 16.07
CA LYS A 510 9.56 0.21 15.00
C LYS A 510 9.76 -1.24 15.42
N CYS A 511 8.88 -2.13 14.97
CA CYS A 511 9.01 -3.56 15.17
C CYS A 511 9.98 -4.13 14.12
N TRP A 512 11.08 -4.70 14.59
CA TRP A 512 12.11 -5.34 13.77
C TRP A 512 12.15 -6.82 14.06
N SER A 513 12.40 -7.64 13.04
CA SER A 513 12.70 -9.07 13.26
C SER A 513 13.89 -9.24 14.20
N THR A 514 13.82 -10.21 15.11
CA THR A 514 14.93 -10.62 15.98
C THR A 514 16.14 -11.15 15.20
N ASP A 515 15.96 -11.56 13.94
CA ASP A 515 17.05 -11.91 13.03
C ASP A 515 17.92 -10.68 12.66
N ILE A 516 17.33 -9.48 12.73
CA ILE A 516 17.99 -8.21 12.45
C ILE A 516 18.47 -7.56 13.75
N VAL A 517 17.64 -7.61 14.80
CA VAL A 517 17.92 -7.04 16.12
C VAL A 517 18.10 -8.17 17.12
N ALA A 518 19.36 -8.51 17.43
CA ALA A 518 19.73 -9.71 18.19
C ALA A 518 19.26 -9.73 19.66
N GLN A 519 18.82 -8.60 20.24
CA GLN A 519 18.32 -8.52 21.62
C GLN A 519 17.13 -7.55 21.72
N CYS A 520 15.98 -8.04 22.19
CA CYS A 520 14.88 -7.19 22.61
C CYS A 520 15.15 -6.72 24.04
N PHE A 521 15.30 -5.42 24.28
CA PHE A 521 15.30 -4.88 25.64
C PHE A 521 13.85 -4.75 26.09
N ASP A 522 13.49 -5.40 27.20
CA ASP A 522 12.15 -5.27 27.79
C ASP A 522 11.96 -3.89 28.42
N ASP A 523 10.69 -3.48 28.54
CA ASP A 523 10.19 -2.14 28.91
C ASP A 523 10.74 -1.53 30.23
N ASP A 524 11.54 -2.27 31.00
CA ASP A 524 12.16 -1.81 32.25
C ASP A 524 13.59 -1.24 32.07
N ASP A 525 14.24 -1.47 30.92
CA ASP A 525 15.53 -0.86 30.58
C ASP A 525 15.29 0.33 29.63
N ALA A 526 15.54 1.54 30.14
CA ALA A 526 15.30 2.81 29.45
C ALA A 526 15.79 2.79 27.99
N ILE A 527 14.90 3.25 27.08
CA ILE A 527 15.12 3.56 25.66
C ILE A 527 16.59 3.89 25.35
N GLY A 528 17.37 2.87 24.99
CA GLY A 528 18.71 3.00 24.44
C GLY A 528 18.60 3.11 22.92
N GLY A 529 19.19 4.15 22.32
CA GLY A 529 19.23 4.29 20.86
C GLY A 529 19.26 5.73 20.34
N GLN A 530 19.22 6.74 21.20
CA GLN A 530 19.21 8.16 20.79
C GLN A 530 20.56 8.85 20.93
N LEU A 531 21.61 8.15 21.38
CA LEU A 531 22.89 8.81 21.58
C LEU A 531 23.60 9.04 20.25
N GLY A 532 23.77 10.32 19.88
CA GLY A 532 24.58 10.73 18.74
C GLY A 532 26.07 10.45 18.94
N THR A 533 26.83 10.49 17.84
CA THR A 533 28.30 10.35 17.84
C THR A 533 28.95 11.27 18.88
N GLY A 534 29.88 10.72 19.67
CA GLY A 534 30.62 11.41 20.71
C GLY A 534 29.95 11.45 22.09
N LEU A 535 28.69 10.99 22.20
CA LEU A 535 28.02 10.88 23.49
C LEU A 535 28.44 9.61 24.24
N SER A 536 28.44 9.67 25.58
CA SER A 536 28.88 8.56 26.41
C SER A 536 27.89 7.40 26.37
N CYS A 537 28.39 6.20 26.07
CA CYS A 537 27.61 4.97 25.99
C CYS A 537 28.25 3.87 26.85
N GLN A 538 27.44 2.92 27.30
CA GLN A 538 27.89 1.69 27.95
C GLN A 538 27.83 0.48 27.02
N ASN A 539 26.93 0.51 26.03
CA ASN A 539 26.77 -0.55 25.04
C ASN A 539 26.34 0.05 23.69
N ASP A 540 26.46 -0.77 22.65
CA ASP A 540 26.18 -0.37 21.26
C ASP A 540 24.79 0.17 21.02
N LEU A 541 23.84 -0.38 21.76
CA LEU A 541 22.42 -0.20 21.51
C LEU A 541 21.94 1.14 22.08
N GLU A 542 22.76 1.80 22.92
CA GLU A 542 22.52 3.17 23.34
C GLU A 542 22.79 4.18 22.21
N CYS A 543 23.64 3.83 21.24
CA CYS A 543 24.07 4.70 20.14
C CYS A 543 23.15 4.59 18.92
N ALA A 544 22.82 5.74 18.32
CA ALA A 544 22.04 5.78 17.09
C ALA A 544 22.72 5.06 15.90
N SER A 545 24.06 5.00 15.93
CA SER A 545 24.90 4.30 14.97
C SER A 545 25.14 2.82 15.31
N LEU A 546 24.54 2.30 16.39
CA LEU A 546 24.79 0.94 16.90
C LEU A 546 26.28 0.64 17.18
N CYS A 547 27.07 1.69 17.42
CA CYS A 547 28.51 1.61 17.56
C CYS A 547 28.91 2.39 18.81
N CYS A 548 28.99 1.70 19.94
CA CYS A 548 29.64 2.19 21.14
C CYS A 548 31.08 1.70 21.13
N ASN A 549 32.04 2.62 21.13
CA ASN A 549 33.43 2.25 21.26
C ASN A 549 33.75 2.08 22.76
N GLU A 550 33.78 0.85 23.24
CA GLU A 550 34.10 0.55 24.66
C GLU A 550 35.47 1.08 25.10
N SER A 551 36.41 1.29 24.17
CA SER A 551 37.73 1.84 24.49
C SER A 551 37.67 3.32 24.82
N THR A 552 36.71 4.06 24.27
CA THR A 552 36.49 5.49 24.54
C THR A 552 35.25 5.75 25.39
N GLY A 553 34.38 4.75 25.57
CA GLY A 553 33.09 4.88 26.25
C GLY A 553 32.12 5.80 25.53
N THR A 554 32.24 5.96 24.21
CA THR A 554 31.45 6.91 23.42
C THR A 554 30.93 6.34 22.10
N CYS A 555 29.79 6.86 21.63
CA CYS A 555 29.22 6.51 20.33
C CYS A 555 30.13 6.94 19.18
N ALA A 556 30.37 6.06 18.23
CA ALA A 556 31.16 6.31 17.03
C ALA A 556 30.30 6.08 15.76
N GLU A 557 30.69 6.67 14.63
CA GLU A 557 29.91 6.58 13.39
C GLU A 557 30.02 5.19 12.75
N HIS A 558 28.93 4.73 12.13
CA HIS A 558 28.91 3.53 11.29
C HIS A 558 27.95 3.74 10.10
N TYR A 559 28.47 3.69 8.87
CA TYR A 559 27.71 3.89 7.64
C TYR A 559 28.31 3.08 6.48
N ASN A 560 27.46 2.29 5.80
CA ASN A 560 27.88 1.29 4.81
C ASN A 560 27.30 1.48 3.40
N GLU A 561 26.63 2.60 3.09
CA GLU A 561 26.13 2.80 1.73
C GLU A 561 27.25 3.29 0.80
N GLY A 562 27.62 2.44 -0.16
CA GLY A 562 28.62 2.74 -1.19
C GLY A 562 30.06 2.58 -0.70
N GLN A 563 30.74 1.53 -1.17
CA GLN A 563 32.09 1.13 -0.74
C GLN A 563 33.17 2.23 -0.83
N ALA A 564 32.92 3.35 -1.50
CA ALA A 564 33.86 4.45 -1.64
C ALA A 564 33.94 5.37 -0.40
N ASN A 565 32.87 5.47 0.42
CA ASN A 565 32.80 6.39 1.57
C ASN A 565 32.30 5.71 2.86
N ALA A 566 32.50 4.41 3.00
CA ALA A 566 32.08 3.69 4.19
C ALA A 566 32.88 4.16 5.43
N VAL A 567 32.18 4.64 6.45
CA VAL A 567 32.75 4.94 7.77
C VAL A 567 32.44 3.76 8.67
N LEU A 568 33.47 3.00 9.02
CA LEU A 568 33.32 1.77 9.80
C LEU A 568 33.72 2.03 11.25
N CYS A 569 32.85 1.60 12.15
CA CYS A 569 33.04 1.63 13.61
C CYS A 569 34.43 1.13 14.06
N GLY A 570 34.92 0.05 13.44
CA GLY A 570 36.31 -0.40 13.59
C GLY A 570 36.67 -0.93 14.97
N LYS A 571 35.76 -1.68 15.63
CA LYS A 571 35.97 -2.17 17.00
C LYS A 571 37.08 -3.20 17.12
N ALA A 572 37.83 -3.10 18.21
CA ALA A 572 38.89 -4.05 18.50
C ALA A 572 38.33 -5.43 18.86
N VAL A 573 39.15 -6.47 18.64
CA VAL A 573 38.86 -7.84 19.13
C VAL A 573 38.63 -7.79 20.65
N GLY A 574 37.55 -8.43 21.10
CA GLY A 574 37.12 -8.47 22.50
C GLY A 574 35.98 -7.50 22.85
N GLN A 575 35.67 -6.51 22.01
CA GLN A 575 34.54 -5.60 22.23
C GLN A 575 33.22 -6.19 21.73
N SER A 576 32.08 -5.72 22.26
CA SER A 576 30.76 -6.10 21.76
C SER A 576 30.60 -5.75 20.27
N CYS A 577 29.82 -6.54 19.54
CA CYS A 577 29.56 -6.28 18.14
C CYS A 577 28.13 -6.67 17.75
N VAL A 578 27.57 -5.91 16.82
CA VAL A 578 26.26 -6.21 16.22
C VAL A 578 26.43 -7.15 15.03
N THR A 579 27.33 -6.81 14.11
CA THR A 579 27.76 -7.68 13.00
C THR A 579 29.26 -7.54 12.75
N SER A 580 29.86 -8.46 11.98
CA SER A 580 31.29 -8.45 11.66
C SER A 580 31.79 -7.14 11.06
N GLN A 581 30.93 -6.38 10.36
CA GLN A 581 31.27 -5.10 9.75
C GLN A 581 31.55 -4.00 10.80
N TYR A 582 31.04 -4.16 12.02
CA TYR A 582 31.32 -3.24 13.14
C TYR A 582 32.70 -3.48 13.76
N CYS A 583 33.29 -4.66 13.51
CA CYS A 583 34.63 -4.99 13.96
C CYS A 583 35.70 -4.41 13.03
N ALA A 584 36.91 -4.22 13.58
CA ALA A 584 38.07 -3.81 12.83
C ALA A 584 38.44 -4.87 11.79
N GLN A 585 38.93 -4.42 10.63
CA GLN A 585 39.56 -5.32 9.68
C GLN A 585 40.93 -5.74 10.20
N VAL A 586 41.17 -7.05 10.18
CA VAL A 586 42.45 -7.65 10.54
C VAL A 586 43.08 -8.34 9.34
N ASN A 587 44.40 -8.34 9.34
CA ASN A 587 45.20 -9.01 8.33
C ASN A 587 45.19 -10.52 8.60
N VAL A 588 44.66 -11.30 7.66
CA VAL A 588 44.61 -12.76 7.70
C VAL A 588 45.48 -13.31 6.59
N ASN A 589 46.32 -14.28 6.93
CA ASN A 589 47.12 -14.97 5.94
C ASN A 589 46.29 -16.09 5.29
N VAL A 590 46.00 -15.95 4.01
CA VAL A 590 45.21 -16.90 3.22
C VAL A 590 46.11 -17.64 2.22
N TRP A 591 45.87 -18.92 2.01
CA TRP A 591 46.59 -19.71 1.01
C TRP A 591 45.87 -19.63 -0.34
N LYS A 592 46.59 -19.29 -1.41
CA LYS A 592 46.05 -19.32 -2.78
C LYS A 592 46.97 -20.11 -3.70
N LYS A 593 46.38 -20.78 -4.69
CA LYS A 593 47.12 -21.39 -5.80
C LYS A 593 47.52 -20.29 -6.78
N VAL A 594 48.80 -20.16 -7.10
CA VAL A 594 49.35 -19.16 -8.02
C VAL A 594 49.93 -19.86 -9.23
N LYS A 595 49.55 -19.44 -10.43
CA LYS A 595 50.08 -19.99 -11.68
C LYS A 595 51.57 -19.66 -11.83
N THR A 596 52.33 -20.61 -12.33
CA THR A 596 53.75 -20.50 -12.66
C THR A 596 53.98 -21.08 -14.04
N VAL A 597 54.59 -20.30 -14.95
CA VAL A 597 54.95 -20.79 -16.28
C VAL A 597 56.34 -21.41 -16.22
N LEU A 598 56.46 -22.67 -16.61
CA LEU A 598 57.72 -23.40 -16.68
C LEU A 598 58.50 -23.02 -17.96
N VAL A 599 59.80 -23.30 -17.97
CA VAL A 599 60.73 -22.90 -19.05
C VAL A 599 60.36 -23.50 -20.41
N ASP A 600 59.63 -24.62 -20.41
CA ASP A 600 59.11 -25.30 -21.60
C ASP A 600 57.76 -24.75 -22.09
N GLY A 601 57.24 -23.69 -21.44
CA GLY A 601 55.95 -23.07 -21.75
C GLY A 601 54.75 -23.76 -21.12
N THR A 602 54.94 -24.83 -20.34
CA THR A 602 53.84 -25.48 -19.63
C THR A 602 53.42 -24.68 -18.39
N VAL A 603 52.12 -24.60 -18.13
CA VAL A 603 51.56 -23.91 -16.96
C VAL A 603 51.47 -24.90 -15.80
N SER A 604 52.15 -24.58 -14.71
CA SER A 604 52.04 -25.24 -13.41
C SER A 604 51.46 -24.26 -12.38
N CYS A 605 51.28 -24.68 -11.14
CA CYS A 605 50.87 -23.80 -10.05
C CYS A 605 51.57 -24.19 -8.75
N ARG A 606 51.64 -23.25 -7.82
CA ARG A 606 52.18 -23.45 -6.47
C ARG A 606 51.26 -22.82 -5.44
N LEU A 607 51.32 -23.31 -4.21
CA LEU A 607 50.58 -22.70 -3.10
C LEU A 607 51.41 -21.58 -2.47
N GLU A 608 50.86 -20.37 -2.43
CA GLU A 608 51.51 -19.19 -1.85
C GLU A 608 50.59 -18.50 -0.84
N GLN A 609 51.17 -17.84 0.16
CA GLN A 609 50.43 -17.21 1.25
C GLN A 609 50.29 -15.71 0.98
N PHE A 610 49.04 -15.22 1.01
CA PHE A 610 48.70 -13.82 0.79
C PHE A 610 48.14 -13.20 2.06
N ASN A 611 48.41 -11.92 2.27
CA ASN A 611 47.81 -11.16 3.35
C ASN A 611 46.53 -10.47 2.83
N GLU A 612 45.37 -10.84 3.37
CA GLU A 612 44.08 -10.24 3.05
C GLU A 612 43.51 -9.53 4.28
N ARG A 613 42.94 -8.34 4.09
CA ARG A 613 42.15 -7.67 5.13
C ARG A 613 40.73 -8.25 5.14
N ARG A 614 40.36 -8.86 6.27
CA ARG A 614 39.00 -9.36 6.52
C ARG A 614 38.47 -8.75 7.81
N PHE A 615 37.16 -8.53 7.86
CA PHE A 615 36.51 -8.16 9.12
C PHE A 615 36.72 -9.26 10.16
N ALA A 616 36.92 -8.86 11.42
CA ALA A 616 36.83 -9.80 12.53
C ALA A 616 35.43 -10.42 12.61
N GLU A 617 35.35 -11.66 13.07
CA GLU A 617 34.08 -12.39 13.21
C GLU A 617 33.27 -11.81 14.38
N CYS A 618 31.94 -11.89 14.29
CA CYS A 618 31.05 -11.38 15.33
C CYS A 618 30.06 -12.46 15.78
N ASP A 619 30.16 -12.85 17.05
CA ASP A 619 29.21 -13.75 17.73
C ASP A 619 28.60 -13.08 18.98
N GLY A 620 28.44 -11.76 18.92
CA GLY A 620 28.18 -10.87 20.06
C GLY A 620 29.44 -10.20 20.60
N THR A 621 30.62 -10.75 20.29
CA THR A 621 31.93 -10.12 20.53
C THR A 621 32.82 -10.20 19.30
N CYS A 622 33.62 -9.16 19.02
CA CYS A 622 34.57 -9.19 17.93
C CYS A 622 35.66 -10.23 18.21
N ARG A 623 35.78 -11.24 17.35
CA ARG A 623 36.78 -12.31 17.46
C ARG A 623 37.73 -12.29 16.29
N GLN A 624 38.95 -12.77 16.54
CA GLN A 624 39.92 -12.94 15.46
C GLN A 624 39.35 -13.99 14.49
N PRO A 625 39.28 -13.67 13.19
CA PRO A 625 38.73 -14.58 12.20
C PRO A 625 39.62 -15.81 12.07
N GLU A 626 39.00 -16.96 11.80
CA GLU A 626 39.74 -18.20 11.67
C GLU A 626 40.74 -18.10 10.50
N THR A 627 42.01 -18.42 10.78
CA THR A 627 43.02 -18.48 9.72
C THR A 627 42.77 -19.75 8.90
N PRO A 628 42.55 -19.66 7.58
CA PRO A 628 42.28 -20.83 6.77
C PRO A 628 43.42 -21.84 6.90
N THR A 629 43.08 -23.10 7.17
CA THR A 629 44.07 -24.18 7.18
C THR A 629 44.68 -24.32 5.79
N LYS A 630 45.98 -24.65 5.76
CA LYS A 630 46.68 -24.88 4.50
C LYS A 630 45.97 -26.02 3.74
N PRO A 631 45.44 -25.79 2.53
CA PRO A 631 44.81 -26.85 1.77
C PRO A 631 45.83 -27.94 1.42
N GLU A 632 45.36 -29.18 1.31
CA GLU A 632 46.16 -30.29 0.80
C GLU A 632 46.55 -29.97 -0.66
N PHE A 633 47.85 -29.99 -0.94
CA PHE A 633 48.42 -29.64 -2.23
C PHE A 633 49.58 -30.58 -2.52
N ASP A 634 49.47 -31.38 -3.59
CA ASP A 634 50.53 -32.26 -4.05
C ASP A 634 51.45 -31.50 -5.01
N PRO A 635 52.70 -31.19 -4.63
CA PRO A 635 53.63 -30.48 -5.50
C PRO A 635 54.10 -31.33 -6.70
N ALA A 636 53.97 -32.66 -6.64
CA ALA A 636 54.39 -33.55 -7.71
C ALA A 636 53.33 -33.70 -8.82
N ASN A 637 52.06 -33.49 -8.49
CA ASN A 637 50.94 -33.46 -9.44
C ASN A 637 49.97 -32.31 -9.09
N PRO A 638 50.33 -31.06 -9.40
CA PRO A 638 49.59 -29.89 -8.93
C PRO A 638 48.25 -29.75 -9.66
N ASP A 639 47.15 -29.84 -8.92
CA ASP A 639 45.83 -29.44 -9.42
C ASP A 639 45.73 -27.90 -9.45
N CYS A 640 45.65 -27.34 -10.66
CA CYS A 640 45.63 -25.90 -10.88
C CYS A 640 44.25 -25.30 -11.12
N GLU A 641 43.18 -26.05 -10.83
CA GLU A 641 41.83 -25.50 -10.83
C GLU A 641 41.72 -24.37 -9.78
N GLY A 642 41.22 -23.20 -10.20
CA GLY A 642 41.10 -22.00 -9.36
C GLY A 642 42.40 -21.21 -9.11
N ALA A 643 43.51 -21.53 -9.80
CA ALA A 643 44.76 -20.80 -9.64
C ALA A 643 44.68 -19.36 -10.19
N ILE A 644 45.15 -18.39 -9.40
CA ILE A 644 45.23 -16.98 -9.78
C ILE A 644 46.56 -16.67 -10.48
N GLU A 645 46.60 -15.61 -11.29
CA GLU A 645 47.84 -15.11 -11.87
C GLU A 645 48.78 -14.57 -10.77
N PRO A 646 50.11 -14.67 -10.94
CA PRO A 646 51.05 -14.09 -10.00
C PRO A 646 50.83 -12.57 -9.91
N PRO A 647 50.87 -11.97 -8.69
CA PRO A 647 50.77 -10.53 -8.54
C PRO A 647 51.90 -9.87 -9.36
N ILE A 648 51.54 -8.91 -10.19
CA ILE A 648 52.51 -8.12 -10.94
C ILE A 648 53.24 -7.26 -9.91
N SER A 649 54.52 -7.51 -9.67
CA SER A 649 55.36 -6.62 -8.87
C SER A 649 55.48 -5.29 -9.61
N ASN A 650 54.88 -4.23 -9.08
CA ASN A 650 55.26 -2.87 -9.44
C ASN A 650 56.54 -2.46 -8.70
#